data_AF-A0A960LH91-F1
#
_entry.id   AF-A0A960LH91-F1
#
_cell.length_a   1.000
_cell.length_b   1.000
_cell.length_c   1.000
_cell.angle_alpha   90.00
_cell.angle_beta   90.00
_cell.angle_gamma   90.00
#
_symmetry.space_group_name_H-M   'P 1'
#
loop_
_entity.id
_entity.type
_entity.pdbx_description
1 polymer ?
#
loop_
_entity_poly.entity_id
_entity_poly.type
_entity_poly.pdbx_seq_one_letter_code
_entity_poly.pdbx_strand_id
1 'polypeptide(L)'
;MIHRFLRASLFALAALIATAASAKDEVQADTFYVDYSARPNPTHLLAHELCILHGDAEADLDAGHRLGNRYLAYLSLVEVADSAEYRKAVSAAGVASLVTNETWKSAAVDVANPAWRRFVIEKLAQPAAERGFDGFFLDTVDSLRLLTGNYPDKADALRDGLLTLIRELQSTFPDKSLVINRGFELLPDLAPEIIDAVLIESVFRSFDPATGNYISVDPAHTRTLTDQIAQLKEDGYPVYVVDYAKPGEQETIAETTRLIRALDAAPFITTPELNGTISAGGEVARRILVLFGHDPKEVERHRIWPADTTTHAIIQMPLEYMGYEVDYHDVSQGIPTLGTGTEYAGIILDEELELPFSMEHDYANWLLARLDEKKKLLFLGSYAFSDHYERDRIFARLGIMGDDEVPIPAGTPKIATLDETIMNFESPVMPTRRDFSNHTAPEGSRILLSIEANTAADDSGQVARYDAVYLSSWGGALLSPFLVFEASEETLLQFADPFKLLNEIWPANTFPAPDPTTRDGLRVFYTHVDGDGFSSLSAVDPGKTCAEVLYDRLLKDLPWPITISVVEAEIRGQMLSQAKGESETLTEIARRIYELPNVEPASHSYSHPYLWIGDDAEFDGLYDSRNLDLKLTAKYPSIDLKRETVDSLAYITENLTPADRPAELLLWSGNCRPSPEALRHLRAQGYENMNGGNTILCRRFPGLFGVAPRTISWNGELQINAANQNEFMYTDGWNGPTWGGFAQVIETFEMTETPRRLKPVNVYYHFYSAERLDAFAALNKIYDWCRGQELHAVTGLDFARLTRDSWQTKIVRTGERRWVAVNDGLLRTFRLPANLGTPDLFASKGVTGYHQDGDNLYVHTDGRPRVTLELSDSPSVLPHLETSTAEVRIERLATDAMDLRVLSRPAAIVVGGFAPESRIEVTMRDQSETLETDANGRLQLETPAAVSLTLRLAPR
;
A
#
# COMPACT_ATOMS: atom_id res chain seq x y z
N MET A 1 -14.96 -47.99 41.98
CA MET A 1 -14.64 -46.62 42.44
C MET A 1 -13.26 -46.17 41.94
N ILE A 2 -12.22 -47.02 42.07
CA ILE A 2 -10.85 -46.76 41.59
C ILE A 2 -10.76 -46.51 40.06
N HIS A 3 -11.53 -47.24 39.24
CA HIS A 3 -11.53 -47.01 37.78
C HIS A 3 -12.19 -45.70 37.32
N ARG A 4 -13.11 -45.12 38.11
CA ARG A 4 -13.71 -43.81 37.79
C ARG A 4 -12.77 -42.66 38.17
N PHE A 5 -12.01 -42.82 39.26
CA PHE A 5 -10.94 -41.89 39.63
C PHE A 5 -9.81 -41.89 38.61
N LEU A 6 -9.32 -43.06 38.15
CA LEU A 6 -8.27 -43.11 37.12
C LEU A 6 -8.71 -42.46 35.78
N ARG A 7 -9.96 -42.64 35.35
CA ARG A 7 -10.45 -42.01 34.11
C ARG A 7 -10.66 -40.50 34.23
N ALA A 8 -11.10 -40.01 35.39
CA ALA A 8 -11.22 -38.57 35.65
C ALA A 8 -9.83 -37.90 35.74
N SER A 9 -8.85 -38.57 36.35
CA SER A 9 -7.46 -38.11 36.40
C SER A 9 -6.78 -38.15 35.03
N LEU A 10 -7.04 -39.16 34.19
CA LEU A 10 -6.52 -39.20 32.81
C LEU A 10 -7.17 -38.14 31.90
N PHE A 11 -8.46 -37.84 32.07
CA PHE A 11 -9.13 -36.77 31.32
C PHE A 11 -8.67 -35.38 31.77
N ALA A 12 -8.47 -35.17 33.07
CA ALA A 12 -7.90 -33.92 33.59
C ALA A 12 -6.44 -33.75 33.14
N LEU A 13 -5.65 -34.83 33.09
CA LEU A 13 -4.27 -34.81 32.58
C LEU A 13 -4.23 -34.57 31.07
N ALA A 14 -5.10 -35.20 30.28
CA ALA A 14 -5.19 -34.98 28.84
C ALA A 14 -5.72 -33.57 28.51
N ALA A 15 -6.63 -33.03 29.32
CA ALA A 15 -7.08 -31.64 29.20
C ALA A 15 -5.98 -30.64 29.58
N LEU A 16 -5.20 -30.91 30.64
CA LEU A 16 -4.03 -30.10 31.00
C LEU A 16 -2.93 -30.13 29.94
N ILE A 17 -2.66 -31.31 29.36
CA ILE A 17 -1.67 -31.47 28.29
C ILE A 17 -2.16 -30.78 27.00
N ALA A 18 -3.46 -30.83 26.69
CA ALA A 18 -4.03 -30.11 25.56
C ALA A 18 -4.00 -28.58 25.75
N THR A 19 -4.24 -28.06 26.97
CA THR A 19 -4.13 -26.62 27.25
C THR A 19 -2.68 -26.13 27.29
N ALA A 20 -1.74 -26.92 27.81
CA ALA A 20 -0.31 -26.57 27.82
C ALA A 20 0.34 -26.64 26.43
N ALA A 21 -0.13 -27.57 25.57
CA ALA A 21 0.27 -27.59 24.16
C ALA A 21 -0.31 -26.39 23.38
N SER A 22 -1.56 -25.97 23.68
CA SER A 22 -2.19 -24.78 23.09
C SER A 22 -1.43 -23.49 23.44
N ALA A 23 -1.01 -23.31 24.69
CA ALA A 23 -0.30 -22.10 25.14
C ALA A 23 1.11 -21.94 24.53
N LYS A 24 1.81 -23.05 24.26
CA LYS A 24 3.13 -23.02 23.59
C LYS A 24 3.04 -22.72 22.09
N ASP A 25 2.03 -23.28 21.41
CA ASP A 25 1.72 -22.90 20.02
C ASP A 25 1.27 -21.42 19.95
N GLU A 26 0.69 -20.90 21.03
CA GLU A 26 0.22 -19.51 21.17
C GLU A 26 1.32 -18.47 21.39
N VAL A 27 2.61 -18.80 21.57
CA VAL A 27 3.70 -17.79 21.63
C VAL A 27 4.65 -17.88 20.45
N GLN A 28 4.86 -19.06 19.87
CA GLN A 28 5.76 -19.24 18.73
C GLN A 28 5.47 -18.22 17.62
N ALA A 29 6.47 -17.44 17.25
CA ALA A 29 6.38 -16.33 16.30
C ALA A 29 7.65 -16.26 15.46
N ASP A 30 7.50 -16.10 14.15
CA ASP A 30 8.66 -15.96 13.25
C ASP A 30 9.13 -14.51 13.14
N THR A 31 8.28 -13.57 13.54
CA THR A 31 8.59 -12.14 13.63
C THR A 31 8.13 -11.58 14.96
N PHE A 32 9.00 -10.80 15.60
CA PHE A 32 8.62 -10.06 16.80
C PHE A 32 9.21 -8.64 16.80
N TYR A 33 8.61 -7.78 17.59
CA TYR A 33 8.89 -6.34 17.65
C TYR A 33 8.89 -5.86 19.11
N VAL A 34 9.82 -4.98 19.47
CA VAL A 34 9.90 -4.40 20.81
C VAL A 34 9.85 -2.88 20.71
N ASP A 35 8.92 -2.27 21.44
CA ASP A 35 8.73 -0.82 21.47
C ASP A 35 8.19 -0.34 22.83
N TYR A 36 9.05 0.34 23.59
CA TYR A 36 8.71 0.91 24.89
C TYR A 36 8.30 2.38 24.81
N SER A 37 8.08 2.91 23.61
CA SER A 37 7.55 4.26 23.42
C SER A 37 6.12 4.38 23.94
N ALA A 38 5.75 5.57 24.40
CA ALA A 38 4.37 5.86 24.81
C ALA A 38 3.36 5.70 23.66
N ARG A 39 3.79 5.88 22.40
CA ARG A 39 2.98 5.75 21.18
C ARG A 39 3.73 4.93 20.14
N PRO A 40 3.65 3.59 20.18
CA PRO A 40 4.28 2.73 19.20
C PRO A 40 3.75 2.98 17.77
N ASN A 41 4.56 2.72 16.74
CA ASN A 41 4.12 2.84 15.35
C ASN A 41 3.08 1.75 15.01
N PRO A 42 1.81 2.09 14.68
CA PRO A 42 0.77 1.10 14.35
C PRO A 42 1.14 0.17 13.20
N THR A 43 1.81 0.69 12.15
CA THR A 43 2.26 -0.12 11.01
C THR A 43 3.24 -1.21 11.45
N HIS A 44 4.18 -0.87 12.33
CA HIS A 44 5.13 -1.85 12.87
C HIS A 44 4.41 -2.89 13.74
N LEU A 45 3.44 -2.47 14.55
CA LEU A 45 2.64 -3.40 15.35
C LEU A 45 1.92 -4.43 14.46
N LEU A 46 1.30 -3.99 13.37
CA LEU A 46 0.56 -4.88 12.46
C LEU A 46 1.49 -5.83 11.70
N ALA A 47 2.72 -5.40 11.38
CA ALA A 47 3.70 -6.17 10.62
C ALA A 47 4.35 -7.35 11.39
N HIS A 48 4.21 -7.43 12.72
CA HIS A 48 4.88 -8.47 13.52
C HIS A 48 3.87 -9.38 14.24
N GLU A 49 4.16 -10.68 14.29
CA GLU A 49 3.29 -11.68 14.93
C GLU A 49 3.24 -11.52 16.46
N LEU A 50 4.33 -11.05 17.07
CA LEU A 50 4.46 -10.83 18.50
C LEU A 50 5.05 -9.43 18.76
N CYS A 51 4.41 -8.64 19.62
CA CYS A 51 4.88 -7.30 19.99
C CYS A 51 5.07 -7.21 21.50
N ILE A 52 6.20 -6.68 21.95
CA ILE A 52 6.49 -6.41 23.36
C ILE A 52 6.45 -4.91 23.58
N LEU A 53 5.51 -4.44 24.40
CA LEU A 53 5.25 -3.03 24.63
C LEU A 53 5.30 -2.67 26.11
N HIS A 54 5.48 -1.39 26.42
CA HIS A 54 5.19 -0.91 27.77
C HIS A 54 3.70 -1.15 28.08
N GLY A 55 3.37 -1.64 29.29
CA GLY A 55 1.98 -1.94 29.67
C GLY A 55 1.04 -0.73 29.61
N ASP A 56 1.63 0.48 29.63
CA ASP A 56 0.91 1.75 29.53
C ASP A 56 0.80 2.35 28.11
N ALA A 57 1.41 1.74 27.08
CA ALA A 57 1.51 2.32 25.73
C ALA A 57 0.15 2.65 25.08
N GLU A 58 0.00 3.82 24.46
CA GLU A 58 -1.19 4.24 23.70
C GLU A 58 -1.21 3.55 22.32
N ALA A 59 -1.69 2.30 22.27
CA ALA A 59 -1.80 1.49 21.06
C ALA A 59 -3.19 0.84 20.93
N ASP A 60 -3.68 0.74 19.68
CA ASP A 60 -4.88 -0.03 19.33
C ASP A 60 -4.50 -1.50 19.14
N LEU A 61 -4.72 -2.32 20.17
CA LEU A 61 -4.42 -3.75 20.13
C LEU A 61 -5.48 -4.54 19.33
N ASP A 62 -6.72 -4.06 19.30
CA ASP A 62 -7.83 -4.75 18.64
C ASP A 62 -7.58 -4.89 17.13
N ALA A 63 -6.96 -3.87 16.52
CA ALA A 63 -6.55 -3.92 15.12
C ALA A 63 -5.60 -5.08 14.83
N GLY A 64 -4.58 -5.30 15.67
CA GLY A 64 -3.67 -6.42 15.49
C GLY A 64 -4.26 -7.76 15.89
N HIS A 65 -5.10 -7.82 16.93
CA HIS A 65 -5.78 -9.07 17.31
C HIS A 65 -6.65 -9.61 16.18
N ARG A 66 -7.33 -8.73 15.43
CA ARG A 66 -8.08 -9.12 14.21
C ARG A 66 -7.19 -9.76 13.13
N LEU A 67 -5.89 -9.45 13.13
CA LEU A 67 -4.88 -10.03 12.24
C LEU A 67 -4.11 -11.22 12.86
N GLY A 68 -4.44 -11.60 14.10
CA GLY A 68 -3.75 -12.65 14.84
C GLY A 68 -2.41 -12.23 15.45
N ASN A 69 -2.20 -10.93 15.66
CA ASN A 69 -1.02 -10.42 16.38
C ASN A 69 -1.21 -10.63 17.88
N ARG A 70 -0.09 -10.77 18.59
CA ARG A 70 -0.07 -10.93 20.04
C ARG A 70 0.75 -9.83 20.69
N TYR A 71 0.32 -9.37 21.85
CA TYR A 71 0.92 -8.26 22.58
C TYR A 71 1.30 -8.67 24.00
N LEU A 72 2.58 -8.52 24.34
CA LEU A 72 3.11 -8.76 25.69
C LEU A 72 3.42 -7.44 26.38
N ALA A 73 3.00 -7.30 27.63
CA ALA A 73 3.33 -6.16 28.45
C ALA A 73 4.68 -6.36 29.15
N TYR A 74 5.57 -5.38 29.02
CA TYR A 74 6.84 -5.33 29.74
C TYR A 74 6.64 -5.24 31.25
N LEU A 75 7.25 -6.16 31.99
CA LEU A 75 7.31 -6.18 33.46
C LEU A 75 8.74 -6.35 33.94
N SER A 76 9.28 -5.33 34.62
CA SER A 76 10.55 -5.46 35.35
C SER A 76 10.30 -6.14 36.71
N LEU A 77 10.82 -7.36 36.89
CA LEU A 77 10.53 -8.17 38.08
C LEU A 77 11.45 -7.92 39.27
N VAL A 78 12.68 -7.46 39.03
CA VAL A 78 13.72 -7.35 40.08
C VAL A 78 14.14 -5.90 40.29
N GLU A 79 14.00 -5.05 39.29
CA GLU A 79 14.43 -3.65 39.34
C GLU A 79 13.28 -2.66 39.17
N VAL A 80 13.47 -1.46 39.70
CA VAL A 80 12.62 -0.29 39.45
C VAL A 80 13.49 0.81 38.87
N ALA A 81 13.22 1.20 37.62
CA ALA A 81 13.93 2.28 36.95
C ALA A 81 13.74 3.61 37.68
N ASP A 82 14.73 4.50 37.61
CA ASP A 82 14.66 5.81 38.24
C ASP A 82 13.50 6.66 37.69
N SER A 83 13.22 6.49 36.40
CA SER A 83 12.16 7.15 35.62
C SER A 83 10.78 6.50 35.77
N ALA A 84 10.66 5.34 36.41
CA ALA A 84 9.39 4.62 36.51
C ALA A 84 8.35 5.47 37.28
N GLU A 85 7.20 5.73 36.65
CA GLU A 85 6.13 6.55 37.25
C GLU A 85 5.63 5.96 38.58
N TYR A 86 5.63 4.63 38.67
CA TYR A 86 5.19 3.88 39.84
C TYR A 86 6.22 3.81 40.97
N ARG A 87 7.44 4.34 40.80
CA ARG A 87 8.53 4.23 41.80
C ARG A 87 8.13 4.74 43.19
N LYS A 88 7.42 5.87 43.26
CA LYS A 88 6.95 6.43 44.55
C LYS A 88 5.94 5.51 45.23
N ALA A 89 5.09 4.84 44.45
CA ALA A 89 4.10 3.91 44.97
C ALA A 89 4.75 2.63 45.52
N VAL A 90 5.84 2.16 44.90
CA VAL A 90 6.64 1.03 45.40
C VAL A 90 7.23 1.34 46.78
N SER A 91 7.84 2.51 46.93
CA SER A 91 8.37 2.96 48.24
C SER A 91 7.26 3.09 49.29
N ALA A 92 6.10 3.65 48.90
CA ALA A 92 4.95 3.78 49.79
C ALA A 92 4.34 2.42 50.20
N ALA A 93 4.48 1.39 49.36
CA ALA A 93 4.09 0.01 49.65
C ALA A 93 5.06 -0.72 50.60
N GLY A 94 6.15 -0.05 51.04
CA GLY A 94 7.12 -0.62 51.98
C GLY A 94 8.11 -1.59 51.35
N VAL A 95 8.33 -1.48 50.03
CA VAL A 95 9.33 -2.28 49.30
C VAL A 95 10.67 -1.54 49.34
N ALA A 96 11.71 -2.19 49.89
CA ALA A 96 13.03 -1.60 50.00
C ALA A 96 13.84 -1.80 48.72
N SER A 97 14.53 -0.75 48.28
CA SER A 97 15.63 -0.85 47.32
C SER A 97 16.88 -1.37 48.03
N LEU A 98 17.50 -2.41 47.49
CA LEU A 98 18.63 -3.10 48.11
C LEU A 98 19.97 -2.77 47.44
N VAL A 99 20.00 -2.64 46.11
CA VAL A 99 21.20 -2.35 45.32
C VAL A 99 20.86 -1.39 44.19
N THR A 100 21.69 -0.38 43.96
CA THR A 100 21.58 0.50 42.78
C THR A 100 22.32 -0.13 41.61
N ASN A 101 21.68 -0.19 40.45
CA ASN A 101 22.29 -0.57 39.18
C ASN A 101 22.61 0.72 38.40
N GLU A 102 23.86 1.17 38.52
CA GLU A 102 24.34 2.42 37.92
C GLU A 102 24.31 2.39 36.38
N THR A 103 24.40 1.20 35.78
CA THR A 103 24.39 1.04 34.31
C THR A 103 23.03 1.42 33.72
N TRP A 104 21.94 0.99 34.36
CA TRP A 104 20.57 1.19 33.86
C TRP A 104 19.79 2.24 34.63
N LYS A 105 20.43 2.94 35.59
CA LYS A 105 19.81 3.94 36.46
C LYS A 105 18.52 3.40 37.10
N SER A 106 18.66 2.23 37.71
CA SER A 106 17.57 1.49 38.34
C SER A 106 17.99 1.00 39.72
N ALA A 107 17.02 0.59 40.52
CA ALA A 107 17.26 0.01 41.83
C ALA A 107 16.66 -1.39 41.93
N ALA A 108 17.50 -2.38 42.23
CA ALA A 108 17.06 -3.73 42.53
C ALA A 108 16.37 -3.77 43.89
N VAL A 109 15.17 -4.33 43.93
CA VAL A 109 14.30 -4.36 45.13
C VAL A 109 14.34 -5.70 45.84
N ASP A 110 13.90 -5.72 47.11
CA ASP A 110 13.76 -6.97 47.87
C ASP A 110 12.60 -7.82 47.32
N VAL A 111 12.91 -8.69 46.35
CA VAL A 111 11.92 -9.58 45.69
C VAL A 111 11.32 -10.64 46.64
N ALA A 112 11.91 -10.86 47.82
CA ALA A 112 11.34 -11.71 48.85
C ALA A 112 10.17 -11.01 49.59
N ASN A 113 10.09 -9.68 49.52
CA ASN A 113 9.04 -8.90 50.18
C ASN A 113 7.66 -9.17 49.54
N PRO A 114 6.66 -9.70 50.28
CA PRO A 114 5.34 -9.97 49.74
C PRO A 114 4.61 -8.73 49.20
N ALA A 115 4.97 -7.52 49.65
CA ALA A 115 4.42 -6.28 49.12
C ALA A 115 4.87 -6.03 47.67
N TRP A 116 6.09 -6.43 47.30
CA TRP A 116 6.58 -6.31 45.93
C TRP A 116 5.82 -7.25 44.99
N ARG A 117 5.61 -8.51 45.40
CA ARG A 117 4.86 -9.48 44.59
C ARG A 117 3.44 -9.01 44.30
N ARG A 118 2.72 -8.58 45.34
CA ARG A 118 1.38 -7.99 45.18
C ARG A 118 1.41 -6.75 44.29
N PHE A 119 2.44 -5.91 44.41
CA PHE A 119 2.56 -4.71 43.58
C PHE A 119 2.69 -5.07 42.10
N VAL A 120 3.58 -5.99 41.74
CA VAL A 120 3.75 -6.44 40.35
C VAL A 120 2.45 -7.03 39.80
N ILE A 121 1.79 -7.91 40.55
CA ILE A 121 0.55 -8.57 40.11
C ILE A 121 -0.61 -7.58 39.99
N GLU A 122 -0.91 -6.83 41.05
CA GLU A 122 -2.12 -6.00 41.14
C GLU A 122 -1.98 -4.63 40.46
N LYS A 123 -0.75 -4.09 40.35
CA LYS A 123 -0.51 -2.72 39.85
C LYS A 123 0.15 -2.66 38.49
N LEU A 124 0.83 -3.71 38.04
CA LEU A 124 1.48 -3.73 36.72
C LEU A 124 0.80 -4.75 35.79
N ALA A 125 0.70 -6.00 36.22
CA ALA A 125 0.16 -7.08 35.38
C ALA A 125 -1.37 -6.98 35.19
N GLN A 126 -2.14 -6.76 36.25
CA GLN A 126 -3.60 -6.70 36.17
C GLN A 126 -4.11 -5.58 35.23
N PRO A 127 -3.62 -4.32 35.32
CA PRO A 127 -4.06 -3.28 34.37
C PRO A 127 -3.73 -3.62 32.91
N ALA A 128 -2.56 -4.20 32.63
CA ALA A 128 -2.22 -4.64 31.28
C ALA A 128 -3.14 -5.77 30.78
N ALA A 129 -3.45 -6.75 31.61
CA ALA A 129 -4.41 -7.80 31.26
C ALA A 129 -5.81 -7.25 30.97
N GLU A 130 -6.30 -6.31 31.79
CA GLU A 130 -7.60 -5.64 31.60
C GLU A 130 -7.65 -4.80 30.31
N ARG A 131 -6.48 -4.36 29.82
CA ARG A 131 -6.33 -3.64 28.55
C ARG A 131 -6.21 -4.54 27.33
N GLY A 132 -6.25 -5.86 27.50
CA GLY A 132 -6.24 -6.81 26.39
C GLY A 132 -4.87 -7.35 25.99
N PHE A 133 -3.80 -7.12 26.77
CA PHE A 133 -2.53 -7.79 26.50
C PHE A 133 -2.68 -9.32 26.61
N ASP A 134 -1.99 -10.04 25.73
CA ASP A 134 -2.03 -11.50 25.62
C ASP A 134 -1.05 -12.17 26.58
N GLY A 135 -0.11 -11.41 27.15
CA GLY A 135 0.87 -11.94 28.06
C GLY A 135 1.79 -10.88 28.67
N PHE A 136 2.83 -11.37 29.33
CA PHE A 136 3.82 -10.56 30.04
C PHE A 136 5.23 -10.94 29.63
N PHE A 137 6.04 -9.93 29.35
CA PHE A 137 7.47 -10.07 29.15
C PHE A 137 8.20 -9.74 30.44
N LEU A 138 8.89 -10.75 31.01
CA LEU A 138 9.48 -10.72 32.33
C LEU A 138 10.96 -10.33 32.23
N ASP A 139 11.27 -9.10 32.59
CA ASP A 139 12.61 -8.53 32.45
C ASP A 139 13.33 -8.37 33.81
N THR A 140 14.64 -8.14 33.76
CA THR A 140 15.58 -7.94 34.90
C THR A 140 15.75 -9.17 35.81
N VAL A 141 15.30 -10.36 35.38
CA VAL A 141 15.39 -11.60 36.16
C VAL A 141 16.84 -11.93 36.54
N ASP A 142 17.79 -11.71 35.63
CA ASP A 142 19.23 -11.92 35.85
C ASP A 142 19.82 -11.03 36.95
N SER A 143 19.17 -9.91 37.29
CA SER A 143 19.58 -9.04 38.42
C SER A 143 19.43 -9.73 39.78
N LEU A 144 18.83 -10.92 39.84
CA LEU A 144 18.97 -11.81 40.98
C LEU A 144 20.44 -12.06 41.34
N ARG A 145 21.34 -12.22 40.35
CA ARG A 145 22.79 -12.39 40.60
C ARG A 145 23.40 -11.17 41.30
N LEU A 146 22.96 -9.97 40.95
CA LEU A 146 23.39 -8.73 41.60
C LEU A 146 22.93 -8.71 43.06
N LEU A 147 21.68 -9.10 43.32
CA LEU A 147 21.14 -9.17 44.68
C LEU A 147 21.84 -10.24 45.53
N THR A 148 21.99 -11.46 45.03
CA THR A 148 22.59 -12.58 45.79
C THR A 148 24.09 -12.38 46.03
N GLY A 149 24.80 -11.72 45.10
CA GLY A 149 26.20 -11.36 45.28
C GLY A 149 26.41 -10.31 46.38
N ASN A 150 25.50 -9.35 46.53
CA ASN A 150 25.56 -8.32 47.58
C ASN A 150 24.94 -8.78 48.91
N TYR A 151 23.98 -9.71 48.87
CA TYR A 151 23.28 -10.24 50.04
C TYR A 151 23.28 -11.78 50.05
N PRO A 152 24.45 -12.43 50.20
CA PRO A 152 24.55 -13.89 50.16
C PRO A 152 23.72 -14.58 51.24
N ASP A 153 23.61 -13.99 52.43
CA ASP A 153 22.78 -14.52 53.54
C ASP A 153 21.28 -14.54 53.23
N LYS A 154 20.84 -13.78 52.21
CA LYS A 154 19.44 -13.73 51.74
C LYS A 154 19.25 -14.48 50.41
N ALA A 155 20.27 -15.14 49.87
CA ALA A 155 20.23 -15.62 48.50
C ALA A 155 19.06 -16.59 48.22
N ASP A 156 18.84 -17.57 49.10
CA ASP A 156 17.72 -18.51 48.98
C ASP A 156 16.37 -17.80 49.06
N ALA A 157 16.21 -16.88 50.01
CA ALA A 157 14.95 -16.13 50.18
C ALA A 157 14.64 -15.24 48.97
N LEU A 158 15.65 -14.63 48.35
CA LEU A 158 15.50 -13.82 47.14
C LEU A 158 15.14 -14.68 45.93
N ARG A 159 15.82 -15.83 45.76
CA ARG A 159 15.52 -16.81 44.71
C ARG A 159 14.08 -17.34 44.85
N ASP A 160 13.70 -17.80 46.04
CA ASP A 160 12.37 -18.32 46.34
C ASP A 160 11.29 -17.24 46.17
N GLY A 161 11.59 -16.00 46.55
CA GLY A 161 10.70 -14.86 46.36
C GLY A 161 10.36 -14.61 44.89
N LEU A 162 11.37 -14.65 44.02
CA LEU A 162 11.19 -14.46 42.58
C LEU A 162 10.49 -15.65 41.92
N LEU A 163 10.84 -16.89 42.28
CA LEU A 163 10.14 -18.09 41.81
C LEU A 163 8.66 -18.07 42.22
N THR A 164 8.37 -17.62 43.45
CA THR A 164 7.00 -17.47 43.95
C THR A 164 6.24 -16.42 43.15
N LEU A 165 6.86 -15.26 42.85
CA LEU A 165 6.24 -14.22 42.03
C LEU A 165 5.85 -14.74 40.64
N ILE A 166 6.76 -15.42 39.94
CA ILE A 166 6.50 -15.94 38.59
C ILE A 166 5.38 -16.98 38.61
N ARG A 167 5.36 -17.88 39.61
CA ARG A 167 4.27 -18.85 39.80
C ARG A 167 2.94 -18.17 40.15
N GLU A 168 2.97 -17.13 40.97
CA GLU A 168 1.78 -16.34 41.32
C GLU A 168 1.22 -15.63 40.08
N LEU A 169 2.08 -15.04 39.22
CA LEU A 169 1.67 -14.45 37.94
C LEU A 169 0.94 -15.46 37.06
N GLN A 170 1.56 -16.63 36.80
CA GLN A 170 0.94 -17.69 35.99
C GLN A 170 -0.39 -18.18 36.57
N SER A 171 -0.46 -18.38 37.89
CA SER A 171 -1.69 -18.86 38.52
C SER A 171 -2.81 -17.82 38.56
N THR A 172 -2.45 -16.53 38.58
CA THR A 172 -3.41 -15.41 38.57
C THR A 172 -3.94 -15.15 37.17
N PHE A 173 -3.09 -15.32 36.15
CA PHE A 173 -3.39 -15.07 34.75
C PHE A 173 -3.11 -16.32 33.89
N PRO A 174 -3.90 -17.41 34.06
CA PRO A 174 -3.62 -18.69 33.41
C PRO A 174 -3.82 -18.68 31.88
N ASP A 175 -4.49 -17.66 31.35
CA ASP A 175 -4.69 -17.41 29.92
C ASP A 175 -3.62 -16.48 29.32
N LYS A 176 -2.63 -16.05 30.10
CA LYS A 176 -1.61 -15.08 29.68
C LYS A 176 -0.26 -15.73 29.54
N SER A 177 0.39 -15.51 28.40
CA SER A 177 1.70 -16.06 28.13
C SER A 177 2.80 -15.37 28.93
N LEU A 178 3.81 -16.11 29.39
CA LEU A 178 4.98 -15.58 30.09
C LEU A 178 6.23 -15.81 29.24
N VAL A 179 6.83 -14.71 28.77
CA VAL A 179 8.12 -14.72 28.05
C VAL A 179 9.19 -14.13 28.96
N ILE A 180 10.24 -14.89 29.24
CA ILE A 180 11.29 -14.48 30.18
C ILE A 180 12.53 -13.98 29.44
N ASN A 181 13.08 -12.83 29.87
CA ASN A 181 14.38 -12.38 29.40
C ASN A 181 15.48 -13.13 30.16
N ARG A 182 16.21 -14.01 29.45
CA ARG A 182 17.26 -14.86 30.01
C ARG A 182 16.75 -15.70 31.20
N GLY A 183 17.22 -15.43 32.42
CA GLY A 183 16.75 -16.13 33.63
C GLY A 183 17.16 -17.61 33.69
N PHE A 184 18.22 -18.00 32.97
CA PHE A 184 18.61 -19.40 32.75
C PHE A 184 18.78 -20.21 34.05
N GLU A 185 19.18 -19.56 35.15
CA GLU A 185 19.35 -20.23 36.44
C GLU A 185 18.02 -20.61 37.13
N LEU A 186 16.91 -19.99 36.74
CA LEU A 186 15.58 -20.24 37.29
C LEU A 186 14.77 -21.20 36.42
N LEU A 187 15.07 -21.28 35.12
CA LEU A 187 14.35 -22.14 34.18
C LEU A 187 14.24 -23.62 34.64
N PRO A 188 15.28 -24.27 35.23
CA PRO A 188 15.13 -25.63 35.73
C PRO A 188 14.06 -25.79 36.84
N ASP A 189 13.76 -24.74 37.60
CA ASP A 189 12.74 -24.71 38.65
C ASP A 189 11.38 -24.17 38.17
N LEU A 190 11.35 -23.60 36.97
CA LEU A 190 10.17 -23.06 36.29
C LEU A 190 9.86 -24.01 35.14
N ALA A 191 8.98 -24.97 35.42
CA ALA A 191 8.64 -25.99 34.46
C ALA A 191 8.13 -25.38 33.13
N PRO A 192 8.30 -26.06 31.98
CA PRO A 192 7.90 -25.52 30.68
C PRO A 192 6.39 -25.23 30.54
N GLU A 193 5.58 -25.61 31.52
CA GLU A 193 4.16 -25.24 31.64
C GLU A 193 3.93 -23.85 32.26
N ILE A 194 4.99 -23.18 32.75
CA ILE A 194 4.93 -21.84 33.35
C ILE A 194 5.51 -20.77 32.42
N ILE A 195 6.62 -21.07 31.76
CA ILE A 195 7.29 -20.15 30.82
C ILE A 195 7.04 -20.65 29.41
N ASP A 196 6.51 -19.77 28.55
CA ASP A 196 6.13 -20.13 27.20
C ASP A 196 7.24 -19.90 26.19
N ALA A 197 8.12 -18.93 26.43
CA ALA A 197 9.28 -18.65 25.58
C ALA A 197 10.40 -17.90 26.31
N VAL A 198 11.58 -17.86 25.68
CA VAL A 198 12.76 -17.16 26.21
C VAL A 198 13.25 -16.11 25.23
N LEU A 199 13.50 -14.90 25.71
CA LEU A 199 14.19 -13.84 24.98
C LEU A 199 15.63 -13.71 25.48
N ILE A 200 16.55 -13.39 24.58
CA ILE A 200 17.97 -13.22 24.90
C ILE A 200 18.51 -11.93 24.27
N GLU A 201 19.05 -11.06 25.10
CA GLU A 201 19.78 -9.84 24.73
C GLU A 201 21.21 -9.90 25.27
N SER A 202 22.30 -9.83 24.52
CA SER A 202 22.46 -9.96 23.06
C SER A 202 23.38 -11.16 22.78
N VAL A 203 23.31 -11.76 21.59
CA VAL A 203 24.06 -12.98 21.23
C VAL A 203 25.30 -12.69 20.38
N PHE A 204 25.18 -11.86 19.33
CA PHE A 204 26.27 -11.59 18.39
C PHE A 204 26.68 -10.11 18.36
N ARG A 205 25.71 -9.19 18.40
CA ARG A 205 25.89 -7.74 18.36
C ARG A 205 25.19 -7.08 19.54
N SER A 206 25.91 -6.25 20.26
CA SER A 206 25.41 -5.55 21.43
C SER A 206 25.76 -4.07 21.41
N PHE A 207 25.38 -3.35 22.46
CA PHE A 207 25.68 -1.94 22.64
C PHE A 207 26.42 -1.76 23.96
N ASP A 208 27.54 -1.04 23.94
CA ASP A 208 28.27 -0.68 25.15
C ASP A 208 27.79 0.70 25.65
N PRO A 209 26.99 0.77 26.72
CA PRO A 209 26.48 2.04 27.24
C PRO A 209 27.57 2.94 27.80
N ALA A 210 28.75 2.41 28.18
CA ALA A 210 29.85 3.20 28.71
C ALA A 210 30.55 4.00 27.59
N THR A 211 30.63 3.44 26.38
CA THR A 211 31.29 4.09 25.24
C THR A 211 30.31 4.64 24.20
N GLY A 212 29.04 4.24 24.25
CA GLY A 212 28.01 4.63 23.29
C GLY A 212 28.16 3.96 21.92
N ASN A 213 28.85 2.82 21.85
CA ASN A 213 29.19 2.16 20.59
C ASN A 213 28.48 0.81 20.43
N TYR A 214 28.14 0.48 19.19
CA TYR A 214 27.75 -0.87 18.78
C TYR A 214 28.99 -1.76 18.71
N ILE A 215 28.94 -2.93 19.34
CA ILE A 215 30.08 -3.84 19.52
C ILE A 215 29.70 -5.28 19.19
N SER A 216 30.68 -6.10 18.82
CA SER A 216 30.50 -7.55 18.79
C SER A 216 30.55 -8.13 20.19
N VAL A 217 29.70 -9.12 20.46
CA VAL A 217 29.77 -9.93 21.68
C VAL A 217 31.07 -10.75 21.66
N ASP A 218 31.70 -10.95 22.83
CA ASP A 218 32.90 -11.77 22.94
C ASP A 218 32.64 -13.20 22.40
N PRO A 219 33.51 -13.76 21.53
CA PRO A 219 33.25 -15.07 20.92
C PRO A 219 33.08 -16.24 21.90
N ALA A 220 33.72 -16.20 23.09
CA ALA A 220 33.50 -17.22 24.11
C ALA A 220 32.13 -17.06 24.78
N HIS A 221 31.67 -15.83 24.97
CA HIS A 221 30.32 -15.55 25.45
C HIS A 221 29.25 -15.93 24.43
N THR A 222 29.44 -15.58 23.15
CA THR A 222 28.54 -16.01 22.07
C THR A 222 28.41 -17.53 22.04
N ARG A 223 29.52 -18.28 22.12
CA ARG A 223 29.46 -19.76 22.20
C ARG A 223 28.62 -20.26 23.37
N THR A 224 28.78 -19.64 24.54
CA THR A 224 28.00 -19.99 25.74
C THR A 224 26.50 -19.76 25.51
N LEU A 225 26.14 -18.63 24.91
CA LEU A 225 24.74 -18.29 24.59
C LEU A 225 24.16 -19.19 23.50
N THR A 226 24.93 -19.52 22.46
CA THR A 226 24.46 -20.45 21.40
C THR A 226 24.24 -21.85 21.94
N ASP A 227 25.09 -22.32 22.86
CA ASP A 227 24.89 -23.61 23.53
C ASP A 227 23.63 -23.60 24.41
N GLN A 228 23.35 -22.49 25.09
CA GLN A 228 22.12 -22.30 25.85
C GLN A 228 20.88 -22.26 24.94
N ILE A 229 20.94 -21.57 23.80
CA ILE A 229 19.86 -21.53 22.81
C ILE A 229 19.58 -22.95 22.29
N ALA A 230 20.61 -23.71 21.95
CA ALA A 230 20.45 -25.09 21.52
C ALA A 230 19.75 -25.94 22.60
N GLN A 231 20.15 -25.81 23.87
CA GLN A 231 19.48 -26.51 24.97
C GLN A 231 18.02 -26.10 25.12
N LEU A 232 17.71 -24.79 25.07
CA LEU A 232 16.33 -24.29 25.15
C LEU A 232 15.46 -24.84 24.03
N LYS A 233 16.02 -24.97 22.82
CA LYS A 233 15.35 -25.55 21.67
C LYS A 233 15.09 -27.04 21.86
N GLU A 234 16.06 -27.79 22.40
CA GLU A 234 15.85 -29.20 22.78
C GLU A 234 14.75 -29.34 23.85
N ASP A 235 14.66 -28.38 24.78
CA ASP A 235 13.63 -28.34 25.83
C ASP A 235 12.26 -27.85 25.30
N GLY A 236 12.17 -27.49 24.02
CA GLY A 236 10.93 -27.10 23.34
C GLY A 236 10.48 -25.67 23.63
N TYR A 237 11.41 -24.75 23.88
CA TYR A 237 11.12 -23.31 23.99
C TYR A 237 11.27 -22.61 22.64
N PRO A 238 10.30 -21.79 22.21
CA PRO A 238 10.55 -20.69 21.29
C PRO A 238 11.61 -19.75 21.87
N VAL A 239 12.52 -19.29 21.01
CA VAL A 239 13.62 -18.39 21.40
C VAL A 239 13.61 -17.15 20.53
N TYR A 240 13.63 -15.99 21.19
CA TYR A 240 13.73 -14.67 20.58
C TYR A 240 15.09 -14.06 20.90
N VAL A 241 15.72 -13.42 19.92
CA VAL A 241 17.01 -12.74 20.13
C VAL A 241 16.88 -11.28 19.71
N VAL A 242 17.20 -10.38 20.64
CA VAL A 242 17.34 -8.96 20.37
C VAL A 242 18.82 -8.60 20.38
N ASP A 243 19.31 -8.16 19.22
CA ASP A 243 20.68 -7.71 19.02
C ASP A 243 20.67 -6.26 18.55
N TYR A 244 21.71 -5.51 18.92
CA TYR A 244 21.77 -4.08 18.62
C TYR A 244 22.72 -3.80 17.47
N ALA A 245 22.22 -3.13 16.43
CA ALA A 245 23.03 -2.67 15.31
C ALA A 245 22.56 -1.30 14.84
N LYS A 246 23.51 -0.51 14.34
CA LYS A 246 23.23 0.86 13.88
C LYS A 246 22.36 0.82 12.61
N PRO A 247 21.28 1.62 12.53
CA PRO A 247 20.51 1.76 11.31
C PRO A 247 21.41 2.17 10.12
N GLY A 248 21.22 1.50 8.99
CA GLY A 248 22.01 1.71 7.77
C GLY A 248 23.21 0.78 7.58
N GLU A 249 23.63 0.01 8.59
CA GLU A 249 24.68 -1.02 8.46
C GLU A 249 24.09 -2.34 7.93
N GLN A 250 23.56 -2.32 6.70
CA GLN A 250 22.75 -3.40 6.14
C GLN A 250 23.47 -4.76 6.10
N GLU A 251 24.77 -4.78 5.79
CA GLU A 251 25.58 -6.02 5.79
C GLU A 251 25.67 -6.63 7.20
N THR A 252 25.96 -5.81 8.22
CA THR A 252 26.00 -6.24 9.63
C THR A 252 24.65 -6.77 10.09
N ILE A 253 23.56 -6.07 9.74
CA ILE A 253 22.20 -6.46 10.10
C ILE A 253 21.82 -7.79 9.44
N ALA A 254 22.12 -7.95 8.15
CA ALA A 254 21.84 -9.16 7.38
C ALA A 254 22.66 -10.36 7.89
N GLU A 255 23.94 -10.17 8.18
CA GLU A 255 24.80 -11.20 8.80
C GLU A 255 24.25 -11.65 10.15
N THR A 256 23.95 -10.70 11.03
CA THR A 256 23.45 -10.98 12.40
C THR A 256 22.11 -11.71 12.35
N THR A 257 21.18 -11.24 11.51
CA THR A 257 19.87 -11.87 11.30
C THR A 257 20.00 -13.32 10.84
N ARG A 258 20.90 -13.59 9.88
CA ARG A 258 21.18 -14.94 9.37
C ARG A 258 21.80 -15.84 10.43
N LEU A 259 22.72 -15.33 11.24
CA LEU A 259 23.33 -16.08 12.34
C LEU A 259 22.30 -16.49 13.39
N ILE A 260 21.38 -15.59 13.76
CA ILE A 260 20.30 -15.89 14.72
C ILE A 260 19.33 -16.93 14.15
N ARG A 261 18.91 -16.78 12.89
CA ARG A 261 18.00 -17.73 12.23
C ARG A 261 18.60 -19.13 12.11
N ALA A 262 19.92 -19.22 11.92
CA ALA A 262 20.62 -20.51 11.90
C ALA A 262 20.56 -21.26 13.24
N LEU A 263 20.22 -20.57 14.34
CA LEU A 263 19.94 -21.16 15.66
C LEU A 263 18.46 -21.53 15.86
N ASP A 264 17.64 -21.46 14.81
CA ASP A 264 16.17 -21.58 14.86
C ASP A 264 15.52 -20.49 15.74
N ALA A 265 16.21 -19.38 16.02
CA ALA A 265 15.68 -18.29 16.82
C ALA A 265 15.10 -17.17 15.94
N ALA A 266 14.07 -16.48 16.45
CA ALA A 266 13.51 -15.30 15.79
C ALA A 266 14.37 -14.06 16.12
N PRO A 267 14.87 -13.32 15.11
CA PRO A 267 15.69 -12.13 15.32
C PRO A 267 14.88 -10.83 15.35
N PHE A 268 15.28 -9.89 16.21
CA PHE A 268 14.92 -8.48 16.14
C PHE A 268 16.17 -7.62 16.30
N ILE A 269 16.57 -6.95 15.22
CA ILE A 269 17.76 -6.10 15.21
C ILE A 269 17.34 -4.64 15.31
N THR A 270 17.74 -3.98 16.40
CA THR A 270 17.22 -2.67 16.80
C THR A 270 18.30 -1.79 17.43
N THR A 271 17.90 -0.68 18.04
CA THR A 271 18.74 0.26 18.79
C THR A 271 18.49 0.10 20.30
N PRO A 272 19.46 0.43 21.17
CA PRO A 272 19.35 0.20 22.61
C PRO A 272 18.22 0.98 23.31
N GLU A 273 17.65 2.00 22.66
CA GLU A 273 16.52 2.76 23.18
C GLU A 273 15.20 1.96 23.17
N LEU A 274 15.12 0.91 22.34
CA LEU A 274 13.90 0.10 22.16
C LEU A 274 12.65 0.95 21.90
N ASN A 275 12.81 2.02 21.11
CA ASN A 275 11.75 2.97 20.76
C ASN A 275 11.01 2.59 19.47
N GLY A 276 11.06 1.31 19.10
CA GLY A 276 10.43 0.82 17.87
C GLY A 276 11.25 0.96 16.59
N THR A 277 12.51 1.39 16.69
CA THR A 277 13.41 1.44 15.53
C THR A 277 13.73 0.03 15.02
N ILE A 278 13.46 -0.24 13.74
CA ILE A 278 13.87 -1.49 13.08
C ILE A 278 15.13 -1.17 12.27
N SER A 279 16.30 -1.67 12.70
CA SER A 279 17.58 -1.26 12.09
C SER A 279 17.69 -1.66 10.62
N ALA A 280 16.96 -2.70 10.18
CA ALA A 280 16.89 -3.13 8.80
C ALA A 280 16.23 -2.12 7.84
N GLY A 281 15.43 -1.18 8.35
CA GLY A 281 14.84 -0.11 7.53
C GLY A 281 13.47 0.38 8.01
N GLY A 282 12.67 -0.49 8.65
CA GLY A 282 11.35 -0.12 9.16
C GLY A 282 10.30 0.13 8.08
N GLU A 283 9.26 0.89 8.40
CA GLU A 283 8.22 1.28 7.45
C GLU A 283 8.81 2.01 6.24
N VAL A 284 8.44 1.54 5.04
CA VAL A 284 8.75 2.19 3.78
C VAL A 284 7.82 3.38 3.61
N ALA A 285 8.38 4.59 3.66
CA ALA A 285 7.65 5.80 3.32
C ALA A 285 7.27 5.76 1.83
N ARG A 286 5.97 5.66 1.55
CA ARG A 286 5.44 5.59 0.18
C ARG A 286 4.66 6.83 -0.24
N ARG A 287 4.33 7.73 0.68
CA ARG A 287 3.50 8.89 0.36
C ARG A 287 4.37 10.07 -0.08
N ILE A 288 3.92 10.81 -1.09
CA ILE A 288 4.48 12.08 -1.54
C ILE A 288 3.41 13.15 -1.32
N LEU A 289 3.77 14.21 -0.61
CA LEU A 289 2.84 15.32 -0.36
C LEU A 289 3.01 16.38 -1.44
N VAL A 290 1.92 16.80 -2.06
CA VAL A 290 1.90 17.89 -3.04
C VAL A 290 1.29 19.12 -2.39
N LEU A 291 2.06 20.21 -2.36
CA LEU A 291 1.53 21.52 -2.02
C LEU A 291 1.06 22.19 -3.31
N PHE A 292 -0.18 22.65 -3.34
CA PHE A 292 -0.79 23.27 -4.52
C PHE A 292 -1.82 24.34 -4.13
N GLY A 293 -2.25 25.12 -5.12
CA GLY A 293 -3.33 26.09 -4.98
C GLY A 293 -2.87 27.44 -4.44
N HIS A 294 -3.83 28.28 -4.12
CA HIS A 294 -3.65 29.68 -3.69
C HIS A 294 -4.74 30.10 -2.70
N ASP A 295 -4.56 31.19 -1.96
CA ASP A 295 -5.66 31.78 -1.18
C ASP A 295 -6.56 32.62 -2.10
N PRO A 296 -7.83 32.24 -2.32
CA PRO A 296 -8.74 32.97 -3.20
C PRO A 296 -9.08 34.39 -2.70
N LYS A 297 -8.68 34.74 -1.46
CA LYS A 297 -8.79 36.13 -0.95
C LYS A 297 -7.64 37.02 -1.39
N GLU A 298 -6.47 36.44 -1.68
CA GLU A 298 -5.27 37.15 -2.10
C GLU A 298 -5.18 37.22 -3.64
N VAL A 299 -5.70 36.20 -4.32
CA VAL A 299 -5.66 36.08 -5.80
C VAL A 299 -7.08 35.91 -6.36
N GLU A 300 -7.52 36.86 -7.20
CA GLU A 300 -8.80 36.78 -7.91
C GLU A 300 -8.70 35.83 -9.10
N ARG A 301 -8.59 34.52 -8.82
CA ARG A 301 -8.61 33.42 -9.79
C ARG A 301 -9.53 32.31 -9.30
N HIS A 302 -9.91 31.43 -10.21
CA HIS A 302 -10.67 30.24 -9.86
C HIS A 302 -9.88 29.31 -8.94
N ARG A 303 -10.60 28.53 -8.16
CA ARG A 303 -10.02 27.51 -7.28
C ARG A 303 -9.36 26.43 -8.13
N ILE A 304 -8.17 26.03 -7.73
CA ILE A 304 -7.46 24.87 -8.27
C ILE A 304 -7.84 23.64 -7.46
N TRP A 305 -8.12 22.54 -8.14
CA TRP A 305 -8.36 21.24 -7.53
C TRP A 305 -7.17 20.29 -7.78
N PRO A 306 -7.04 19.19 -7.01
CA PRO A 306 -5.96 18.21 -7.22
C PRO A 306 -5.82 17.75 -8.67
N ALA A 307 -6.94 17.53 -9.36
CA ALA A 307 -6.98 17.09 -10.75
C ALA A 307 -6.47 18.14 -11.77
N ASP A 308 -6.32 19.41 -11.35
CA ASP A 308 -5.85 20.52 -12.21
C ASP A 308 -4.34 20.74 -12.07
N THR A 309 -3.68 20.07 -11.12
CA THR A 309 -2.25 20.27 -10.84
C THR A 309 -1.36 19.67 -11.92
N THR A 310 -0.21 20.30 -12.18
CA THR A 310 0.81 19.74 -13.08
C THR A 310 1.32 18.40 -12.56
N THR A 311 1.39 18.21 -11.23
CA THR A 311 1.72 16.94 -10.62
C THR A 311 0.74 15.84 -11.04
N HIS A 312 -0.57 16.08 -10.99
CA HIS A 312 -1.58 15.11 -11.44
C HIS A 312 -1.40 14.76 -12.92
N ALA A 313 -1.13 15.77 -13.74
CA ALA A 313 -0.97 15.65 -15.19
C ALA A 313 0.24 14.80 -15.63
N ILE A 314 1.42 15.00 -15.03
CA ILE A 314 2.67 14.40 -15.57
C ILE A 314 3.54 13.65 -14.56
N ILE A 315 3.34 13.83 -13.25
CA ILE A 315 4.22 13.27 -12.21
C ILE A 315 3.56 12.11 -11.44
N GLN A 316 2.25 12.19 -11.16
CA GLN A 316 1.56 11.23 -10.30
C GLN A 316 1.61 9.82 -10.88
N MET A 317 1.21 9.61 -12.14
CA MET A 317 1.18 8.26 -12.74
C MET A 317 2.56 7.56 -12.69
N PRO A 318 3.68 8.22 -13.05
CA PRO A 318 5.01 7.64 -12.86
C PRO A 318 5.34 7.25 -11.40
N LEU A 319 4.98 8.08 -10.42
CA LEU A 319 5.15 7.77 -9.00
C LEU A 319 4.35 6.53 -8.59
N GLU A 320 3.09 6.44 -9.04
CA GLU A 320 2.21 5.29 -8.79
C GLU A 320 2.80 4.00 -9.37
N TYR A 321 3.32 4.05 -10.60
CA TYR A 321 4.04 2.92 -11.18
C TYR A 321 5.23 2.51 -10.31
N MET A 322 6.00 3.48 -9.79
CA MET A 322 7.17 3.23 -8.94
C MET A 322 6.82 2.71 -7.52
N GLY A 323 5.53 2.67 -7.17
CA GLY A 323 5.03 2.18 -5.88
C GLY A 323 4.79 3.27 -4.84
N TYR A 324 4.82 4.55 -5.23
CA TYR A 324 4.52 5.69 -4.38
C TYR A 324 3.06 6.15 -4.54
N GLU A 325 2.50 6.72 -3.48
CA GLU A 325 1.16 7.34 -3.48
C GLU A 325 1.28 8.85 -3.35
N VAL A 326 0.30 9.58 -3.86
CA VAL A 326 0.30 11.04 -3.85
C VAL A 326 -0.88 11.57 -3.03
N ASP A 327 -0.58 12.47 -2.10
CA ASP A 327 -1.56 13.25 -1.37
C ASP A 327 -1.45 14.72 -1.74
N TYR A 328 -2.58 15.40 -1.69
CA TYR A 328 -2.70 16.80 -2.07
C TYR A 328 -3.08 17.64 -0.87
N HIS A 329 -2.36 18.74 -0.68
CA HIS A 329 -2.64 19.73 0.34
C HIS A 329 -2.81 21.12 -0.30
N ASP A 330 -4.04 21.62 -0.24
CA ASP A 330 -4.44 22.95 -0.69
C ASP A 330 -3.92 23.97 0.33
N VAL A 331 -3.03 24.86 -0.10
CA VAL A 331 -2.35 25.79 0.82
C VAL A 331 -3.27 26.80 1.47
N SER A 332 -4.47 27.02 0.92
CA SER A 332 -5.51 27.86 1.56
C SER A 332 -6.04 27.27 2.87
N GLN A 333 -5.78 25.99 3.15
CA GLN A 333 -6.20 25.30 4.37
C GLN A 333 -5.22 25.46 5.55
N GLY A 334 -4.13 26.22 5.36
CA GLY A 334 -3.09 26.41 6.37
C GLY A 334 -2.00 25.34 6.33
N ILE A 335 -1.07 25.35 7.29
CA ILE A 335 0.09 24.45 7.28
C ILE A 335 -0.31 22.97 7.42
N PRO A 336 0.23 22.05 6.60
CA PRO A 336 -0.04 20.63 6.72
C PRO A 336 0.33 20.08 8.10
N THR A 337 -0.60 19.36 8.72
CA THR A 337 -0.34 18.58 9.93
C THR A 337 0.11 17.18 9.53
N LEU A 338 1.42 16.99 9.46
CA LEU A 338 1.99 15.66 9.25
C LEU A 338 2.11 14.92 10.58
N GLY A 339 1.93 13.59 10.56
CA GLY A 339 2.17 12.72 11.71
C GLY A 339 3.65 12.69 12.15
N THR A 340 4.09 11.60 12.79
CA THR A 340 5.41 11.45 13.45
C THR A 340 6.64 11.41 12.51
N GLY A 341 6.59 12.05 11.33
CA GLY A 341 7.74 12.27 10.45
C GLY A 341 8.14 11.09 9.56
N THR A 342 7.48 9.93 9.64
CA THR A 342 7.83 8.71 8.86
C THR A 342 6.93 8.43 7.65
N GLU A 343 5.78 9.10 7.53
CA GLU A 343 4.77 8.73 6.54
C GLU A 343 5.13 9.12 5.09
N TYR A 344 5.78 10.27 4.91
CA TYR A 344 6.08 10.83 3.59
C TYR A 344 7.53 10.61 3.18
N ALA A 345 7.77 10.18 1.94
CA ALA A 345 9.08 10.06 1.33
C ALA A 345 9.61 11.42 0.83
N GLY A 346 8.73 12.36 0.54
CA GLY A 346 9.10 13.71 0.12
C GLY A 346 7.91 14.59 -0.20
N ILE A 347 8.21 15.79 -0.70
CA ILE A 347 7.25 16.86 -0.94
C ILE A 347 7.48 17.41 -2.34
N ILE A 348 6.39 17.66 -3.06
CA ILE A 348 6.38 18.38 -4.33
C ILE A 348 5.74 19.76 -4.07
N LEU A 349 6.42 20.81 -4.53
CA LEU A 349 5.83 22.13 -4.67
C LEU A 349 5.37 22.24 -6.13
N ASP A 350 4.06 22.21 -6.34
CA ASP A 350 3.45 22.14 -7.67
C ASP A 350 3.62 23.44 -8.46
N GLU A 351 3.46 23.37 -9.79
CA GLU A 351 3.50 24.57 -10.64
C GLU A 351 2.35 25.54 -10.33
N GLU A 352 1.18 25.00 -9.98
CA GLU A 352 -0.02 25.78 -9.62
C GLU A 352 -0.01 26.26 -8.15
N LEU A 353 1.16 26.28 -7.51
CA LEU A 353 1.33 26.71 -6.13
C LEU A 353 1.64 28.21 -6.04
N GLU A 354 0.77 28.95 -5.35
CA GLU A 354 1.03 30.31 -4.89
C GLU A 354 0.81 30.36 -3.37
N LEU A 355 1.91 30.43 -2.60
CA LEU A 355 1.83 30.50 -1.15
C LEU A 355 1.16 31.81 -0.71
N PRO A 356 0.18 31.78 0.22
CA PRO A 356 -0.41 32.99 0.75
C PRO A 356 0.66 33.84 1.42
N PHE A 357 0.77 35.12 1.06
CA PHE A 357 1.86 35.99 1.50
C PHE A 357 1.93 36.06 3.02
N SER A 358 0.76 36.07 3.68
CA SER A 358 0.64 36.08 5.14
C SER A 358 1.15 34.81 5.84
N MET A 359 1.34 33.71 5.11
CA MET A 359 1.77 32.40 5.62
C MET A 359 3.13 31.93 5.09
N GLU A 360 3.77 32.67 4.17
CA GLU A 360 5.05 32.25 3.58
C GLU A 360 6.12 31.97 4.65
N HIS A 361 6.18 32.76 5.73
CA HIS A 361 7.09 32.53 6.84
C HIS A 361 6.87 31.17 7.53
N ASP A 362 5.62 30.80 7.75
CA ASP A 362 5.25 29.55 8.42
C ASP A 362 5.51 28.34 7.50
N TYR A 363 5.24 28.48 6.19
CA TYR A 363 5.59 27.47 5.19
C TYR A 363 7.10 27.30 5.04
N ALA A 364 7.87 28.39 5.05
CA ALA A 364 9.32 28.32 5.02
C ALA A 364 9.87 27.58 6.25
N ASN A 365 9.40 27.93 7.46
CA ASN A 365 9.77 27.21 8.68
C ASN A 365 9.40 25.73 8.63
N TRP A 366 8.21 25.42 8.11
CA TRP A 366 7.74 24.05 7.97
C TRP A 366 8.59 23.26 6.97
N LEU A 367 8.92 23.82 5.80
CA LEU A 367 9.79 23.19 4.79
C LEU A 367 11.21 22.96 5.31
N LEU A 368 11.78 23.93 6.04
CA LEU A 368 13.09 23.79 6.66
C LEU A 368 13.13 22.62 7.66
N ALA A 369 12.09 22.44 8.47
CA ALA A 369 11.98 21.29 9.37
C ALA A 369 11.93 19.95 8.61
N ARG A 370 11.27 19.89 7.46
CA ARG A 370 11.23 18.69 6.60
C ARG A 370 12.60 18.37 5.99
N LEU A 371 13.38 19.38 5.64
CA LEU A 371 14.77 19.21 5.19
C LEU A 371 15.68 18.68 6.30
N ASP A 372 15.45 19.09 7.55
CA ASP A 372 16.19 18.57 8.72
C ASP A 372 15.83 17.10 9.01
N GLU A 373 14.59 16.71 8.72
CA GLU A 373 14.12 15.31 8.67
C GLU A 373 14.59 14.54 7.42
N LYS A 374 15.41 15.17 6.56
CA LYS A 374 15.96 14.61 5.31
C LYS A 374 14.90 14.23 4.28
N LYS A 375 13.73 14.87 4.31
CA LYS A 375 12.72 14.71 3.26
C LYS A 375 13.22 15.35 1.97
N LYS A 376 12.94 14.67 0.85
CA LYS A 376 13.28 15.18 -0.48
C LYS A 376 12.24 16.18 -0.95
N LEU A 377 12.70 17.22 -1.64
CA LEU A 377 11.85 18.24 -2.25
C LEU A 377 11.98 18.17 -3.78
N LEU A 378 10.86 18.32 -4.49
CA LEU A 378 10.84 18.61 -5.92
C LEU A 378 10.11 19.94 -6.15
N PHE A 379 10.82 20.91 -6.70
CA PHE A 379 10.21 22.14 -7.21
C PHE A 379 9.76 21.91 -8.64
N LEU A 380 8.47 22.10 -8.89
CA LEU A 380 7.84 21.96 -10.19
C LEU A 380 7.40 23.35 -10.67
N GLY A 381 7.90 23.78 -11.83
CA GLY A 381 7.56 25.07 -12.41
C GLY A 381 8.33 26.26 -11.82
N SER A 382 8.23 26.49 -10.50
CA SER A 382 8.86 27.62 -9.81
C SER A 382 9.33 27.26 -8.39
N TYR A 383 9.98 28.21 -7.69
CA TYR A 383 10.33 28.05 -6.27
C TYR A 383 9.21 28.47 -5.29
N ALA A 384 8.06 28.94 -5.79
CA ALA A 384 6.82 29.21 -5.03
C ALA A 384 6.85 30.23 -3.87
N PHE A 385 7.93 31.01 -3.69
CA PHE A 385 8.01 32.09 -2.68
C PHE A 385 8.01 33.47 -3.32
N SER A 386 7.07 34.33 -2.92
CA SER A 386 6.98 35.72 -3.38
C SER A 386 7.66 36.71 -2.43
N ASP A 387 7.78 36.39 -1.13
CA ASP A 387 8.60 37.14 -0.18
C ASP A 387 10.09 36.81 -0.40
N HIS A 388 10.83 37.80 -0.90
CA HIS A 388 12.27 37.70 -1.13
C HIS A 388 13.05 37.26 0.13
N TYR A 389 12.65 37.69 1.33
CA TYR A 389 13.34 37.31 2.56
C TYR A 389 13.19 35.81 2.84
N GLU A 390 11.98 35.26 2.69
CA GLU A 390 11.72 33.83 2.92
C GLU A 390 12.34 32.97 1.82
N ARG A 391 12.26 33.42 0.57
CA ARG A 391 12.95 32.79 -0.56
C ARG A 391 14.46 32.71 -0.32
N ASP A 392 15.11 33.79 0.09
CA ASP A 392 16.55 33.83 0.34
C ASP A 392 16.96 32.90 1.49
N ARG A 393 16.11 32.75 2.52
CA ARG A 393 16.32 31.76 3.60
C ARG A 393 16.31 30.33 3.06
N ILE A 394 15.35 30.00 2.20
CA ILE A 394 15.27 28.68 1.56
C ILE A 394 16.47 28.46 0.63
N PHE A 395 16.80 29.43 -0.22
CA PHE A 395 17.94 29.35 -1.13
C PHE A 395 19.25 29.15 -0.38
N ALA A 396 19.48 29.90 0.71
CA ALA A 396 20.65 29.73 1.55
C ALA A 396 20.75 28.32 2.17
N ARG A 397 19.62 27.72 2.58
CA ARG A 397 19.58 26.35 3.11
C ARG A 397 19.83 25.29 2.03
N LEU A 398 19.32 25.52 0.83
CA LEU A 398 19.42 24.61 -0.32
C LEU A 398 20.74 24.78 -1.09
N GLY A 399 21.45 25.89 -0.90
CA GLY A 399 22.67 26.26 -1.62
C GLY A 399 22.42 26.84 -3.02
N ILE A 400 21.20 27.27 -3.32
CA ILE A 400 20.85 27.88 -4.61
C ILE A 400 21.48 29.28 -4.67
N MET A 401 22.12 29.62 -5.79
CA MET A 401 22.80 30.90 -5.98
C MET A 401 22.11 31.74 -7.06
N GLY A 402 22.02 33.06 -6.86
CA GLY A 402 21.35 34.00 -7.77
C GLY A 402 20.15 34.68 -7.12
N ASP A 403 19.50 35.59 -7.84
CA ASP A 403 18.44 36.48 -7.33
C ASP A 403 17.05 36.24 -7.95
N ASP A 404 16.91 35.23 -8.82
CA ASP A 404 15.70 34.93 -9.59
C ASP A 404 15.17 36.14 -10.38
N GLU A 405 16.03 37.14 -10.60
CA GLU A 405 15.73 38.23 -11.52
C GLU A 405 15.66 37.66 -12.95
N VAL A 406 14.78 38.24 -13.76
CA VAL A 406 14.66 37.90 -15.18
C VAL A 406 15.57 38.87 -15.96
N PRO A 407 16.84 38.50 -16.26
CA PRO A 407 17.71 39.38 -17.02
C PRO A 407 17.17 39.51 -18.44
N ILE A 408 17.28 40.69 -19.04
CA ILE A 408 16.89 40.90 -20.44
C ILE A 408 17.94 40.24 -21.34
N PRO A 409 17.63 39.13 -22.05
CA PRO A 409 18.61 38.42 -22.86
C PRO A 409 19.00 39.25 -24.08
N ALA A 410 20.28 39.59 -24.22
CA ALA A 410 20.88 40.15 -25.41
C ALA A 410 21.21 39.01 -26.41
N GLY A 411 20.25 38.68 -27.27
CA GLY A 411 20.42 37.66 -28.31
C GLY A 411 19.63 36.38 -28.02
N THR A 412 19.99 35.29 -28.70
CA THR A 412 19.29 34.00 -28.54
C THR A 412 19.97 33.19 -27.42
N PRO A 413 19.24 32.80 -26.37
CA PRO A 413 19.76 31.93 -25.32
C PRO A 413 20.28 30.62 -25.90
N LYS A 414 21.31 30.05 -25.27
CA LYS A 414 21.99 28.84 -25.71
C LYS A 414 21.92 27.79 -24.62
N ILE A 415 21.82 26.53 -25.02
CA ILE A 415 22.00 25.40 -24.11
C ILE A 415 23.49 25.33 -23.72
N ALA A 416 23.77 25.51 -22.43
CA ALA A 416 25.11 25.38 -21.87
C ALA A 416 25.38 23.94 -21.38
N THR A 417 24.36 23.25 -20.88
CA THR A 417 24.43 21.85 -20.44
C THR A 417 23.11 21.16 -20.76
N LEU A 418 23.18 19.93 -21.26
CA LEU A 418 22.04 19.07 -21.54
C LEU A 418 22.43 17.62 -21.29
N ASP A 419 21.77 16.99 -20.33
CA ASP A 419 21.90 15.56 -20.05
C ASP A 419 20.83 14.78 -20.83
N GLU A 420 21.21 14.31 -22.02
CA GLU A 420 20.33 13.55 -22.91
C GLU A 420 19.91 12.17 -22.36
N THR A 421 20.43 11.74 -21.21
CA THR A 421 19.96 10.49 -20.58
C THR A 421 18.57 10.63 -19.95
N ILE A 422 18.20 11.85 -19.54
CA ILE A 422 16.90 12.21 -18.96
C ILE A 422 16.16 13.24 -19.82
N MET A 423 16.85 14.26 -20.32
CA MET A 423 16.25 15.30 -21.15
C MET A 423 16.05 14.83 -22.60
N ASN A 424 15.32 15.62 -23.40
CA ASN A 424 14.92 15.28 -24.77
C ASN A 424 14.12 13.97 -24.85
N PHE A 425 13.20 13.74 -23.89
CA PHE A 425 12.43 12.51 -23.81
C PHE A 425 11.36 12.38 -24.92
N GLU A 426 10.29 13.17 -24.88
CA GLU A 426 9.25 13.16 -25.92
C GLU A 426 9.40 14.32 -26.90
N SER A 427 10.03 15.41 -26.46
CA SER A 427 10.30 16.61 -27.26
C SER A 427 11.71 17.13 -27.01
N PRO A 428 12.45 17.58 -28.05
CA PRO A 428 13.76 18.19 -27.87
C PRO A 428 13.64 19.57 -27.21
N VAL A 429 14.55 19.87 -26.27
CA VAL A 429 14.61 21.16 -25.58
C VAL A 429 14.94 22.28 -26.57
N MET A 430 14.16 23.36 -26.52
CA MET A 430 14.35 24.56 -27.32
C MET A 430 14.46 25.79 -26.41
N PRO A 431 15.63 26.46 -26.33
CA PRO A 431 15.78 27.66 -25.52
C PRO A 431 14.83 28.77 -25.99
N THR A 432 14.11 29.36 -25.04
CA THR A 432 13.25 30.52 -25.27
C THR A 432 13.84 31.77 -24.62
N ARG A 433 13.47 32.94 -25.16
CA ARG A 433 13.80 34.25 -24.58
C ARG A 433 12.87 34.67 -23.44
N ARG A 434 11.76 33.94 -23.25
CA ARG A 434 10.78 34.17 -22.17
C ARG A 434 11.17 33.30 -20.97
N ASP A 435 10.79 33.74 -19.78
CA ASP A 435 10.87 32.93 -18.54
C ASP A 435 12.29 32.42 -18.25
N PHE A 436 13.27 33.30 -18.48
CA PHE A 436 14.68 33.06 -18.18
C PHE A 436 15.01 33.70 -16.82
N SER A 437 15.46 32.90 -15.85
CA SER A 437 15.84 33.38 -14.52
C SER A 437 17.36 33.36 -14.30
N ASN A 438 17.86 34.24 -13.44
CA ASN A 438 19.27 34.24 -13.03
C ASN A 438 19.48 33.45 -11.74
N HIS A 439 19.45 32.12 -11.84
CA HIS A 439 19.84 31.25 -10.73
C HIS A 439 20.58 30.00 -11.19
N THR A 440 21.45 29.51 -10.32
CA THR A 440 22.31 28.35 -10.56
C THR A 440 22.14 27.32 -9.45
N ALA A 441 22.29 26.06 -9.85
CA ALA A 441 22.11 24.93 -8.97
C ALA A 441 23.18 24.91 -7.86
N PRO A 442 22.88 24.32 -6.69
CA PRO A 442 23.86 24.17 -5.61
C PRO A 442 25.13 23.44 -6.04
N GLU A 443 26.25 23.72 -5.38
CA GLU A 443 27.51 23.00 -5.61
C GLU A 443 27.32 21.48 -5.43
N GLY A 444 27.86 20.69 -6.37
CA GLY A 444 27.72 19.23 -6.37
C GLY A 444 26.42 18.69 -6.98
N SER A 445 25.53 19.57 -7.46
CA SER A 445 24.31 19.15 -8.17
C SER A 445 24.62 18.59 -9.56
N ARG A 446 23.82 17.60 -10.00
CA ARG A 446 23.83 17.13 -11.39
C ARG A 446 22.89 18.01 -12.21
N ILE A 447 23.47 18.85 -13.06
CA ILE A 447 22.72 19.77 -13.92
C ILE A 447 22.25 18.99 -15.15
N LEU A 448 20.93 18.89 -15.32
CA LEU A 448 20.31 18.19 -16.45
C LEU A 448 20.03 19.15 -17.62
N LEU A 449 19.66 20.39 -17.31
CA LEU A 449 19.50 21.46 -18.29
C LEU A 449 20.02 22.78 -17.73
N SER A 450 20.88 23.45 -18.49
CA SER A 450 21.33 24.81 -18.22
C SER A 450 21.26 25.65 -19.48
N ILE A 451 20.71 26.86 -19.35
CA ILE A 451 20.62 27.86 -20.41
C ILE A 451 21.51 29.04 -20.07
N GLU A 452 22.27 29.54 -21.04
CA GLU A 452 23.07 30.75 -20.93
C GLU A 452 22.58 31.82 -21.91
N ALA A 453 22.55 33.06 -21.45
CA ALA A 453 22.26 34.21 -22.27
C ALA A 453 23.18 35.38 -21.93
N ASN A 454 23.66 36.09 -22.95
CA ASN A 454 24.30 37.39 -22.72
C ASN A 454 23.24 38.34 -22.16
N THR A 455 23.58 39.20 -21.20
CA THR A 455 22.65 40.19 -20.66
C THR A 455 22.87 41.57 -21.30
N ALA A 456 21.80 42.36 -21.42
CA ALA A 456 21.88 43.73 -21.92
C ALA A 456 22.46 44.74 -20.90
N ALA A 457 22.73 44.30 -19.66
CA ALA A 457 23.37 45.10 -18.64
C ALA A 457 24.87 45.26 -18.97
N ASP A 458 25.23 46.52 -19.29
CA ASP A 458 26.55 47.11 -19.52
C ASP A 458 27.54 46.42 -20.50
N ASP A 459 28.47 47.19 -21.08
CA ASP A 459 29.53 46.72 -22.01
C ASP A 459 30.52 45.72 -21.35
N SER A 460 30.14 45.10 -20.23
CA SER A 460 30.89 44.15 -19.40
C SER A 460 30.94 42.74 -19.99
N GLY A 461 29.97 42.39 -20.85
CA GLY A 461 29.87 41.04 -21.44
C GLY A 461 29.42 39.97 -20.45
N GLN A 462 28.64 40.34 -19.43
CA GLN A 462 28.12 39.40 -18.43
C GLN A 462 27.17 38.37 -19.08
N VAL A 463 27.39 37.10 -18.74
CA VAL A 463 26.55 35.97 -19.16
C VAL A 463 25.72 35.55 -17.96
N ALA A 464 24.39 35.66 -18.08
CA ALA A 464 23.49 35.06 -17.11
C ALA A 464 23.32 33.58 -17.42
N ARG A 465 23.17 32.80 -16.36
CA ARG A 465 23.03 31.35 -16.41
C ARG A 465 21.80 30.94 -15.63
N TYR A 466 21.02 30.05 -16.23
CA TYR A 466 19.78 29.50 -15.70
C TYR A 466 19.90 27.98 -15.67
N ASP A 467 20.17 27.39 -14.51
CA ASP A 467 20.12 25.94 -14.33
C ASP A 467 18.67 25.50 -14.11
N ALA A 468 17.95 25.27 -15.20
CA ALA A 468 16.49 25.06 -15.20
C ALA A 468 16.04 23.67 -14.73
N VAL A 469 16.88 22.64 -14.93
CA VAL A 469 16.58 21.28 -14.47
C VAL A 469 17.83 20.69 -13.84
N TYR A 470 17.74 20.27 -12.58
CA TYR A 470 18.88 19.70 -11.87
C TYR A 470 18.45 18.82 -10.68
N LEU A 471 19.37 17.94 -10.29
CA LEU A 471 19.26 17.04 -9.14
C LEU A 471 20.29 17.41 -8.08
N SER A 472 19.89 17.41 -6.82
CA SER A 472 20.73 17.75 -5.67
C SER A 472 20.51 16.78 -4.50
N SER A 473 21.32 16.90 -3.46
CA SER A 473 21.24 16.02 -2.28
C SER A 473 19.90 16.13 -1.53
N TRP A 474 19.19 17.26 -1.65
CA TRP A 474 17.87 17.48 -1.07
C TRP A 474 16.71 17.14 -2.01
N GLY A 475 16.96 16.74 -3.27
CA GLY A 475 15.92 16.42 -4.25
C GLY A 475 16.23 17.03 -5.62
N GLY A 476 15.37 17.89 -6.16
CA GLY A 476 15.62 18.53 -7.46
C GLY A 476 14.65 19.63 -7.84
N ALA A 477 14.87 20.18 -9.03
CA ALA A 477 14.01 21.19 -9.64
C ALA A 477 13.77 20.85 -11.12
N LEU A 478 12.53 20.99 -11.57
CA LEU A 478 12.08 20.93 -12.97
C LEU A 478 11.26 22.19 -13.24
N LEU A 479 11.90 23.21 -13.78
CA LEU A 479 11.34 24.57 -13.82
C LEU A 479 10.77 24.94 -15.19
N SER A 480 9.79 25.86 -15.16
CA SER A 480 9.17 26.40 -16.37
C SER A 480 10.21 27.18 -17.19
N PRO A 481 10.10 27.17 -18.53
CA PRO A 481 9.08 26.51 -19.35
C PRO A 481 9.48 25.11 -19.82
N PHE A 482 10.33 24.38 -19.08
CA PHE A 482 10.92 23.10 -19.51
C PHE A 482 10.25 21.86 -18.90
N LEU A 483 9.00 21.96 -18.45
CA LEU A 483 8.21 20.80 -18.02
C LEU A 483 7.68 20.04 -19.22
N VAL A 484 6.90 20.73 -20.06
CA VAL A 484 6.20 20.19 -21.22
C VAL A 484 6.29 21.12 -22.42
N PHE A 485 6.27 20.54 -23.60
CA PHE A 485 6.03 21.19 -24.87
C PHE A 485 4.58 20.97 -25.28
N GLU A 486 3.83 22.06 -25.40
CA GLU A 486 2.47 22.04 -25.95
C GLU A 486 2.54 21.92 -27.49
N ALA A 487 2.32 20.71 -28.01
CA ALA A 487 2.33 20.44 -29.44
C ALA A 487 0.98 20.81 -30.10
N SER A 488 -0.10 20.69 -29.34
CA SER A 488 -1.47 21.12 -29.66
C SER A 488 -2.28 21.23 -28.37
N GLU A 489 -3.51 21.75 -28.45
CA GLU A 489 -4.46 21.79 -27.32
C GLU A 489 -4.71 20.41 -26.69
N GLU A 490 -4.54 19.32 -27.45
CA GLU A 490 -4.78 17.94 -27.02
C GLU A 490 -3.48 17.16 -26.74
N THR A 491 -2.29 17.76 -26.88
CA THR A 491 -1.02 17.03 -26.81
C THR A 491 0.07 17.83 -26.12
N LEU A 492 0.40 17.39 -24.91
CA LEU A 492 1.58 17.81 -24.15
C LEU A 492 2.66 16.71 -24.23
N LEU A 493 3.89 17.12 -24.54
CA LEU A 493 5.05 16.24 -24.62
C LEU A 493 6.08 16.65 -23.57
N GLN A 494 6.57 15.71 -22.78
CA GLN A 494 7.52 15.99 -21.70
C GLN A 494 8.96 16.16 -22.23
N PHE A 495 9.67 17.16 -21.71
CA PHE A 495 11.08 17.34 -22.03
C PHE A 495 11.98 16.36 -21.28
N ALA A 496 11.64 16.01 -20.05
CA ALA A 496 12.37 15.08 -19.19
C ALA A 496 11.63 13.73 -19.09
N ASP A 497 12.37 12.61 -19.06
CA ASP A 497 11.84 11.28 -18.77
C ASP A 497 11.45 11.22 -17.29
N PRO A 498 10.14 11.21 -16.94
CA PRO A 498 9.71 11.34 -15.56
C PRO A 498 10.14 10.13 -14.72
N PHE A 499 10.18 8.92 -15.31
CA PHE A 499 10.59 7.73 -14.57
C PHE A 499 12.06 7.81 -14.16
N LYS A 500 12.94 8.31 -15.03
CA LYS A 500 14.36 8.47 -14.69
C LYS A 500 14.60 9.62 -13.72
N LEU A 501 13.96 10.77 -13.96
CA LEU A 501 14.08 11.94 -13.09
C LEU A 501 13.63 11.60 -11.66
N LEU A 502 12.43 11.02 -11.52
CA LEU A 502 11.88 10.68 -10.22
C LEU A 502 12.68 9.57 -9.53
N ASN A 503 13.23 8.60 -10.28
CA ASN A 503 14.06 7.55 -9.69
C ASN A 503 15.37 8.07 -9.06
N GLU A 504 15.88 9.22 -9.50
CA GLU A 504 17.04 9.87 -8.86
C GLU A 504 16.67 10.58 -7.54
N ILE A 505 15.40 10.99 -7.39
CA ILE A 505 14.90 11.68 -6.18
C ILE A 505 14.35 10.65 -5.17
N TRP A 506 13.44 9.79 -5.64
CA TRP A 506 12.76 8.73 -4.92
C TRP A 506 13.00 7.40 -5.65
N PRO A 507 14.04 6.64 -5.26
CA PRO A 507 14.43 5.43 -5.97
C PRO A 507 13.31 4.39 -6.04
N ALA A 508 12.90 4.07 -7.27
CA ALA A 508 12.02 2.95 -7.55
C ALA A 508 12.69 1.64 -7.12
N ASN A 509 11.89 0.57 -7.07
CA ASN A 509 12.41 -0.79 -6.97
C ASN A 509 13.23 -1.09 -5.70
N THR A 510 13.12 -0.24 -4.67
CA THR A 510 13.76 -0.43 -3.36
C THR A 510 12.92 -1.27 -2.40
N PHE A 511 11.68 -1.56 -2.80
CA PHE A 511 10.68 -2.35 -2.08
C PHE A 511 9.70 -3.01 -3.08
N PRO A 512 8.95 -4.04 -2.66
CA PRO A 512 7.89 -4.64 -3.49
C PRO A 512 6.77 -3.63 -3.75
N ALA A 513 6.69 -3.07 -4.95
CA ALA A 513 5.68 -2.07 -5.29
C ALA A 513 4.30 -2.74 -5.45
N PRO A 514 3.24 -2.31 -4.74
CA PRO A 514 1.88 -2.76 -5.00
C PRO A 514 1.46 -2.56 -6.44
N ASP A 515 0.99 -3.62 -7.09
CA ASP A 515 0.60 -3.57 -8.49
C ASP A 515 -0.88 -3.92 -8.70
N PRO A 516 -1.76 -2.92 -8.91
CA PRO A 516 -3.16 -3.15 -9.23
C PRO A 516 -3.41 -3.50 -10.71
N THR A 517 -2.37 -3.51 -11.56
CA THR A 517 -2.48 -3.79 -12.99
C THR A 517 -2.30 -5.27 -13.33
N THR A 518 -1.89 -6.08 -12.34
CA THR A 518 -1.56 -7.49 -12.51
C THR A 518 -2.26 -8.33 -11.45
N ARG A 519 -2.78 -9.49 -11.84
CA ARG A 519 -3.35 -10.49 -10.93
C ARG A 519 -2.94 -11.88 -11.38
N ASP A 520 -2.39 -12.66 -10.47
CA ASP A 520 -1.93 -14.02 -10.72
C ASP A 520 -1.09 -14.11 -12.01
N GLY A 521 -0.14 -13.18 -12.16
CA GLY A 521 0.85 -13.16 -13.25
C GLY A 521 0.39 -12.48 -14.54
N LEU A 522 -0.90 -12.34 -14.76
CA LEU A 522 -1.44 -11.76 -15.99
C LEU A 522 -1.96 -10.35 -15.77
N ARG A 523 -1.97 -9.57 -16.86
CA ARG A 523 -2.57 -8.23 -16.86
C ARG A 523 -4.05 -8.31 -16.50
N VAL A 524 -4.47 -7.44 -15.60
CA VAL A 524 -5.87 -7.30 -15.20
C VAL A 524 -6.70 -6.85 -16.40
N PHE A 525 -7.87 -7.46 -16.56
CA PHE A 525 -8.89 -7.06 -17.52
C PHE A 525 -10.21 -6.84 -16.79
N TYR A 526 -10.88 -5.75 -17.10
CA TYR A 526 -12.26 -5.56 -16.69
C TYR A 526 -13.01 -4.78 -17.78
N THR A 527 -14.33 -4.84 -17.71
CA THR A 527 -15.18 -4.07 -18.62
C THR A 527 -16.37 -3.53 -17.84
N HIS A 528 -16.76 -2.31 -18.18
CA HIS A 528 -17.92 -1.69 -17.55
C HIS A 528 -18.73 -0.84 -18.52
N VAL A 529 -20.02 -0.74 -18.20
CA VAL A 529 -21.02 -0.01 -18.99
C VAL A 529 -21.62 1.10 -18.13
N ASP A 530 -21.45 2.34 -18.57
CA ASP A 530 -22.13 3.50 -18.01
C ASP A 530 -23.60 3.54 -18.47
N GLY A 531 -24.46 4.08 -17.60
CA GLY A 531 -25.92 3.99 -17.73
C GLY A 531 -26.52 4.72 -18.93
N ASP A 532 -25.75 5.56 -19.63
CA ASP A 532 -26.24 6.44 -20.69
C ASP A 532 -26.79 5.69 -21.89
N GLY A 533 -27.95 6.15 -22.37
CA GLY A 533 -28.58 5.65 -23.59
C GLY A 533 -29.24 4.29 -23.41
N PHE A 534 -29.61 3.91 -22.18
CA PHE A 534 -30.27 2.64 -21.90
C PHE A 534 -31.56 2.48 -22.72
N SER A 535 -32.39 3.52 -22.75
CA SER A 535 -33.67 3.54 -23.47
C SER A 535 -33.57 4.00 -24.94
N SER A 536 -32.37 4.40 -25.41
CA SER A 536 -32.16 4.84 -26.80
C SER A 536 -32.52 3.73 -27.80
N LEU A 537 -33.07 4.10 -28.95
CA LEU A 537 -33.43 3.14 -30.00
C LEU A 537 -32.21 2.75 -30.82
N SER A 538 -32.08 1.46 -31.15
CA SER A 538 -30.95 0.95 -31.90
C SER A 538 -31.21 0.86 -33.41
N ALA A 539 -30.26 1.34 -34.21
CA ALA A 539 -30.20 1.06 -35.65
C ALA A 539 -29.58 -0.31 -35.97
N VAL A 540 -28.94 -0.98 -35.00
CA VAL A 540 -28.39 -2.33 -35.12
C VAL A 540 -29.49 -3.40 -35.17
N ASP A 541 -30.58 -3.16 -34.44
CA ASP A 541 -31.80 -3.95 -34.45
C ASP A 541 -33.03 -3.01 -34.37
N PRO A 542 -33.55 -2.52 -35.51
CA PRO A 542 -34.61 -1.53 -35.54
C PRO A 542 -35.86 -1.97 -34.77
N GLY A 543 -36.28 -1.12 -33.82
CA GLY A 543 -37.45 -1.37 -32.97
C GLY A 543 -37.11 -1.91 -31.58
N LYS A 544 -35.83 -2.18 -31.29
CA LYS A 544 -35.32 -2.46 -29.95
C LYS A 544 -34.57 -1.27 -29.36
N THR A 545 -34.52 -1.23 -28.04
CA THR A 545 -33.62 -0.35 -27.29
C THR A 545 -32.17 -0.84 -27.37
N CYS A 546 -31.21 0.05 -27.13
CA CYS A 546 -29.79 -0.26 -27.03
C CYS A 546 -29.51 -1.31 -25.94
N ALA A 547 -30.20 -1.20 -24.79
CA ALA A 547 -30.11 -2.19 -23.72
C ALA A 547 -30.55 -3.60 -24.16
N GLU A 548 -31.64 -3.72 -24.91
CA GLU A 548 -32.07 -5.01 -25.47
C GLU A 548 -31.06 -5.57 -26.47
N VAL A 549 -30.48 -4.72 -27.32
CA VAL A 549 -29.48 -5.15 -28.30
C VAL A 549 -28.20 -5.65 -27.62
N LEU A 550 -27.69 -4.92 -26.61
CA LEU A 550 -26.52 -5.36 -25.85
C LEU A 550 -26.81 -6.68 -25.11
N TYR A 551 -27.97 -6.81 -24.49
CA TYR A 551 -28.38 -8.06 -23.85
C TYR A 551 -28.40 -9.23 -24.85
N ASP A 552 -29.06 -9.05 -25.99
CA ASP A 552 -29.29 -10.12 -26.97
C ASP A 552 -28.03 -10.53 -27.74
N ARG A 553 -27.11 -9.59 -27.99
CA ARG A 553 -25.98 -9.79 -28.92
C ARG A 553 -24.61 -9.83 -28.26
N LEU A 554 -24.50 -9.50 -26.97
CA LEU A 554 -23.22 -9.43 -26.28
C LEU A 554 -23.27 -10.03 -24.86
N LEU A 555 -24.10 -9.46 -23.97
CA LEU A 555 -23.96 -9.68 -22.52
C LEU A 555 -24.22 -11.13 -22.10
N LYS A 556 -25.23 -11.78 -22.69
CA LYS A 556 -25.62 -13.16 -22.32
C LYS A 556 -24.60 -14.23 -22.72
N ASP A 557 -23.71 -13.91 -23.67
CA ASP A 557 -22.72 -14.82 -24.23
C ASP A 557 -21.27 -14.43 -23.82
N LEU A 558 -21.13 -13.44 -22.94
CA LEU A 558 -19.83 -12.94 -22.50
C LEU A 558 -19.22 -13.90 -21.46
N PRO A 559 -17.99 -14.40 -21.66
CA PRO A 559 -17.35 -15.36 -20.74
C PRO A 559 -16.71 -14.70 -19.51
N TRP A 560 -16.74 -13.37 -19.44
CA TRP A 560 -16.09 -12.56 -18.42
C TRP A 560 -17.12 -11.80 -17.57
N PRO A 561 -16.76 -11.46 -16.32
CA PRO A 561 -17.52 -10.49 -15.56
C PRO A 561 -17.59 -9.15 -16.31
N ILE A 562 -18.72 -8.46 -16.18
CA ILE A 562 -18.94 -7.10 -16.67
C ILE A 562 -19.74 -6.31 -15.64
N THR A 563 -19.32 -5.08 -15.36
CA THR A 563 -20.03 -4.19 -14.45
C THR A 563 -20.96 -3.29 -15.23
N ILE A 564 -22.23 -3.23 -14.84
CA ILE A 564 -23.25 -2.48 -15.57
C ILE A 564 -23.97 -1.53 -14.62
N SER A 565 -23.90 -0.25 -14.94
CA SER A 565 -24.65 0.77 -14.23
C SER A 565 -25.89 1.21 -14.99
N VAL A 566 -26.83 1.85 -14.29
CA VAL A 566 -28.01 2.49 -14.88
C VAL A 566 -28.25 3.86 -14.24
N VAL A 567 -28.82 4.78 -15.00
CA VAL A 567 -29.35 6.04 -14.46
C VAL A 567 -30.74 5.78 -13.90
N GLU A 568 -30.92 5.92 -12.59
CA GLU A 568 -32.19 5.55 -11.95
C GLU A 568 -33.40 6.33 -12.52
N ALA A 569 -33.26 7.63 -12.77
CA ALA A 569 -34.35 8.44 -13.30
C ALA A 569 -34.80 7.99 -14.70
N GLU A 570 -33.88 7.49 -15.53
CA GLU A 570 -34.19 6.89 -16.83
C GLU A 570 -35.00 5.60 -16.65
N ILE A 571 -34.57 4.69 -15.77
CA ILE A 571 -35.30 3.45 -15.48
C ILE A 571 -36.69 3.73 -14.92
N ARG A 572 -36.84 4.80 -14.12
CA ARG A 572 -38.12 5.25 -13.58
C ARG A 572 -39.02 5.96 -14.59
N GLY A 573 -38.59 6.13 -15.85
CA GLY A 573 -39.37 6.83 -16.86
C GLY A 573 -39.55 8.32 -16.55
N GLN A 574 -38.61 8.93 -15.80
CA GLN A 574 -38.72 10.27 -15.26
C GLN A 574 -38.10 11.35 -16.15
N MET A 575 -37.35 10.98 -17.19
CA MET A 575 -36.82 11.95 -18.16
C MET A 575 -37.96 12.60 -18.95
N LEU A 576 -37.78 13.86 -19.34
CA LEU A 576 -38.76 14.64 -20.09
C LEU A 576 -39.05 14.02 -21.48
N SER A 577 -38.04 13.39 -22.09
CA SER A 577 -38.10 12.71 -23.39
C SER A 577 -38.91 11.42 -23.40
N GLN A 578 -39.10 10.76 -22.25
CA GLN A 578 -39.72 9.43 -22.17
C GLN A 578 -41.25 9.49 -22.19
N ALA A 579 -41.88 8.56 -22.92
CA ALA A 579 -43.32 8.42 -22.94
C ALA A 579 -43.87 7.84 -21.62
N LYS A 580 -45.19 7.95 -21.46
CA LYS A 580 -45.88 7.38 -20.29
C LYS A 580 -45.91 5.85 -20.40
N GLY A 581 -45.44 5.16 -19.35
CA GLY A 581 -45.47 3.69 -19.26
C GLY A 581 -44.15 2.98 -19.57
N GLU A 582 -43.14 3.70 -20.10
CA GLU A 582 -41.83 3.09 -20.43
C GLU A 582 -41.12 2.48 -19.22
N SER A 583 -41.34 3.01 -18.01
CA SER A 583 -40.66 2.55 -16.79
C SER A 583 -40.84 1.06 -16.50
N GLU A 584 -42.02 0.48 -16.79
CA GLU A 584 -42.26 -0.96 -16.57
C GLU A 584 -41.34 -1.79 -17.47
N THR A 585 -41.32 -1.48 -18.77
CA THR A 585 -40.45 -2.15 -19.75
C THR A 585 -38.97 -1.99 -19.42
N LEU A 586 -38.52 -0.78 -19.10
CA LEU A 586 -37.11 -0.52 -18.78
C LEU A 586 -36.68 -1.24 -17.50
N THR A 587 -37.54 -1.29 -16.48
CA THR A 587 -37.31 -2.05 -15.25
C THR A 587 -37.17 -3.54 -15.54
N GLU A 588 -38.03 -4.10 -16.39
CA GLU A 588 -37.95 -5.51 -16.80
C GLU A 588 -36.64 -5.82 -17.55
N ILE A 589 -36.21 -4.94 -18.46
CA ILE A 589 -34.93 -5.10 -19.18
C ILE A 589 -33.75 -5.04 -18.19
N ALA A 590 -33.74 -4.07 -17.28
CA ALA A 590 -32.67 -3.93 -16.29
C ALA A 590 -32.56 -5.16 -15.38
N ARG A 591 -33.70 -5.68 -14.89
CA ARG A 591 -33.73 -6.92 -14.10
C ARG A 591 -33.19 -8.11 -14.88
N ARG A 592 -33.59 -8.28 -16.14
CA ARG A 592 -33.08 -9.36 -17.01
C ARG A 592 -31.57 -9.27 -17.22
N ILE A 593 -31.02 -8.05 -17.34
CA ILE A 593 -29.58 -7.84 -17.42
C ILE A 593 -28.90 -8.25 -16.10
N TYR A 594 -29.40 -7.79 -14.95
CA TYR A 594 -28.83 -8.11 -13.64
C TYR A 594 -29.04 -9.57 -13.19
N GLU A 595 -29.98 -10.29 -13.79
CA GLU A 595 -30.13 -11.74 -13.60
C GLU A 595 -28.97 -12.54 -14.19
N LEU A 596 -28.27 -12.02 -15.21
CA LEU A 596 -27.13 -12.72 -15.82
C LEU A 596 -25.99 -12.92 -14.81
N PRO A 597 -25.40 -14.14 -14.69
CA PRO A 597 -24.43 -14.47 -13.65
C PRO A 597 -23.09 -13.74 -13.80
N ASN A 598 -22.77 -13.26 -14.99
CA ASN A 598 -21.56 -12.52 -15.31
C ASN A 598 -21.74 -11.00 -15.16
N VAL A 599 -22.92 -10.51 -14.78
CA VAL A 599 -23.16 -9.07 -14.61
C VAL A 599 -23.07 -8.69 -13.13
N GLU A 600 -22.21 -7.71 -12.86
CA GLU A 600 -22.15 -6.98 -11.59
C GLU A 600 -22.96 -5.69 -11.69
N PRO A 601 -23.86 -5.41 -10.75
CA PRO A 601 -24.62 -4.16 -10.74
C PRO A 601 -23.84 -2.98 -10.17
N ALA A 602 -24.03 -1.82 -10.79
CA ALA A 602 -23.50 -0.53 -10.36
C ALA A 602 -24.55 0.58 -10.51
N SER A 603 -24.28 1.76 -9.96
CA SER A 603 -25.10 2.97 -10.14
C SER A 603 -24.40 3.96 -11.05
N HIS A 604 -25.17 4.61 -11.94
CA HIS A 604 -24.72 5.79 -12.68
C HIS A 604 -25.47 7.03 -12.21
N SER A 605 -25.61 7.15 -10.89
CA SER A 605 -26.36 8.17 -10.16
C SER A 605 -27.90 8.11 -10.34
N TYR A 606 -28.60 9.09 -9.78
CA TYR A 606 -30.04 9.22 -9.92
C TYR A 606 -30.40 10.00 -11.18
N SER A 607 -29.90 11.22 -11.33
CA SER A 607 -30.30 12.14 -12.39
C SER A 607 -29.23 12.39 -13.45
N HIS A 608 -28.08 11.72 -13.33
CA HIS A 608 -26.89 11.94 -14.14
C HIS A 608 -26.41 13.40 -14.05
N PRO A 609 -25.79 13.80 -12.92
CA PRO A 609 -25.11 15.09 -12.84
C PRO A 609 -24.04 15.22 -13.93
N TYR A 610 -24.11 16.31 -14.68
CA TYR A 610 -23.03 16.73 -15.57
C TYR A 610 -21.89 17.41 -14.81
N LEU A 611 -22.25 18.09 -13.71
CA LEU A 611 -21.33 18.79 -12.80
C LEU A 611 -21.59 18.37 -11.35
N TRP A 612 -20.58 17.78 -10.72
CA TRP A 612 -20.63 17.36 -9.31
C TRP A 612 -20.19 18.45 -8.33
N ILE A 613 -19.32 19.36 -8.78
CA ILE A 613 -18.89 20.55 -8.06
C ILE A 613 -19.59 21.75 -8.72
N GLY A 614 -20.38 22.48 -7.94
CA GLY A 614 -21.32 23.47 -8.48
C GLY A 614 -20.67 24.75 -9.03
N ASP A 615 -19.40 24.97 -8.70
CA ASP A 615 -18.55 26.11 -9.05
C ASP A 615 -17.23 25.65 -9.70
N ASP A 616 -17.25 24.50 -10.37
CA ASP A 616 -16.09 23.97 -11.09
C ASP A 616 -15.80 24.82 -12.33
N ALA A 617 -14.79 25.69 -12.23
CA ALA A 617 -14.47 26.68 -13.26
C ALA A 617 -14.02 26.07 -14.58
N GLU A 618 -13.40 24.89 -14.55
CA GLU A 618 -12.96 24.15 -15.74
C GLU A 618 -14.16 23.81 -16.65
N PHE A 619 -15.35 23.66 -16.06
CA PHE A 619 -16.56 23.28 -16.78
C PHE A 619 -17.67 24.34 -16.74
N ASP A 620 -17.36 25.56 -16.31
CA ASP A 620 -18.35 26.65 -16.29
C ASP A 620 -18.79 27.01 -17.72
N GLY A 621 -20.10 27.05 -17.94
CA GLY A 621 -20.69 27.32 -19.25
C GLY A 621 -20.58 26.20 -20.30
N LEU A 622 -19.97 25.04 -19.98
CA LEU A 622 -19.91 23.89 -20.91
C LEU A 622 -21.24 23.12 -21.01
N TYR A 623 -22.06 23.14 -19.96
CA TYR A 623 -23.35 22.43 -19.92
C TYR A 623 -24.53 23.40 -19.78
N ASP A 624 -25.56 23.21 -20.62
CA ASP A 624 -26.80 23.99 -20.59
C ASP A 624 -27.68 23.68 -19.37
N SER A 625 -27.48 22.52 -18.73
CA SER A 625 -28.16 22.07 -17.53
C SER A 625 -27.18 21.39 -16.57
N ARG A 626 -27.58 21.16 -15.32
CA ARG A 626 -26.72 20.47 -14.33
C ARG A 626 -26.84 18.95 -14.36
N ASN A 627 -27.90 18.43 -14.96
CA ASN A 627 -28.25 17.02 -15.00
C ASN A 627 -29.30 16.78 -16.10
N LEU A 628 -29.75 15.53 -16.29
CA LEU A 628 -30.79 15.21 -17.27
C LEU A 628 -32.08 16.01 -17.03
N ASP A 629 -32.76 16.35 -18.12
CA ASP A 629 -34.07 17.03 -18.07
C ASP A 629 -35.13 16.10 -17.47
N LEU A 630 -35.48 16.34 -16.21
CA LEU A 630 -36.47 15.54 -15.50
C LEU A 630 -37.88 16.15 -15.57
N LYS A 631 -38.89 15.30 -15.59
CA LYS A 631 -40.30 15.68 -15.42
C LYS A 631 -40.49 16.31 -14.04
N LEU A 632 -41.38 17.31 -13.93
CA LEU A 632 -41.77 17.92 -12.64
C LEU A 632 -42.25 16.90 -11.60
N THR A 633 -42.82 15.78 -12.06
CA THR A 633 -43.27 14.67 -11.19
C THR A 633 -42.13 13.97 -10.45
N ALA A 634 -40.88 14.12 -10.91
CA ALA A 634 -39.68 13.60 -10.23
C ALA A 634 -39.38 14.37 -8.93
N LYS A 635 -39.92 15.58 -8.75
CA LYS A 635 -39.76 16.42 -7.54
C LYS A 635 -38.29 16.63 -7.15
N TYR A 636 -37.43 16.90 -8.12
CA TYR A 636 -35.99 17.05 -7.93
C TYR A 636 -35.52 18.43 -8.42
N PRO A 637 -35.58 19.48 -7.57
CA PRO A 637 -35.34 20.85 -7.99
C PRO A 637 -33.85 21.22 -8.08
N SER A 638 -32.97 20.45 -7.44
CA SER A 638 -31.52 20.66 -7.40
C SER A 638 -30.82 19.34 -7.10
N ILE A 639 -29.53 19.24 -7.45
CA ILE A 639 -28.68 18.10 -7.11
C ILE A 639 -28.60 17.94 -5.59
N ASP A 640 -28.87 16.72 -5.11
CA ASP A 640 -28.69 16.25 -3.75
C ASP A 640 -27.66 15.11 -3.78
N LEU A 641 -26.49 15.34 -3.19
CA LEU A 641 -25.38 14.41 -3.28
C LEU A 641 -25.69 13.03 -2.69
N LYS A 642 -26.48 12.96 -1.61
CA LYS A 642 -26.86 11.66 -1.02
C LYS A 642 -27.85 10.94 -1.93
N ARG A 643 -28.77 11.67 -2.55
CA ARG A 643 -29.74 11.13 -3.50
C ARG A 643 -29.06 10.55 -4.74
N GLU A 644 -28.06 11.26 -5.27
CA GLU A 644 -27.28 10.85 -6.43
C GLU A 644 -26.34 9.67 -6.15
N THR A 645 -25.91 9.49 -4.90
CA THR A 645 -24.92 8.46 -4.54
C THR A 645 -25.59 7.26 -3.87
N VAL A 646 -25.64 7.27 -2.53
CA VAL A 646 -26.07 6.16 -1.68
C VAL A 646 -27.51 5.74 -1.97
N ASP A 647 -28.42 6.69 -2.20
CA ASP A 647 -29.83 6.34 -2.40
C ASP A 647 -30.10 5.73 -3.79
N SER A 648 -29.30 6.10 -4.81
CA SER A 648 -29.38 5.46 -6.13
C SER A 648 -28.86 4.02 -6.07
N LEU A 649 -27.74 3.78 -5.38
CA LEU A 649 -27.24 2.42 -5.14
C LEU A 649 -28.26 1.55 -4.39
N ALA A 650 -28.90 2.12 -3.36
CA ALA A 650 -29.96 1.44 -2.61
C ALA A 650 -31.15 1.09 -3.52
N TYR A 651 -31.61 2.03 -4.37
CA TYR A 651 -32.68 1.75 -5.31
C TYR A 651 -32.35 0.58 -6.25
N ILE A 652 -31.17 0.59 -6.85
CA ILE A 652 -30.75 -0.46 -7.79
C ILE A 652 -30.72 -1.81 -7.07
N THR A 653 -30.10 -1.87 -5.90
CA THR A 653 -30.03 -3.07 -5.05
C THR A 653 -31.42 -3.60 -4.67
N GLU A 654 -32.33 -2.73 -4.24
CA GLU A 654 -33.63 -3.15 -3.74
C GLU A 654 -34.62 -3.51 -4.84
N ASN A 655 -34.49 -2.91 -6.04
CA ASN A 655 -35.53 -2.95 -7.06
C ASN A 655 -35.12 -3.68 -8.33
N LEU A 656 -33.82 -3.73 -8.67
CA LEU A 656 -33.33 -4.21 -9.96
C LEU A 656 -32.49 -5.48 -9.85
N THR A 657 -31.78 -5.70 -8.74
CA THR A 657 -30.81 -6.81 -8.64
C THR A 657 -31.36 -8.00 -7.84
N PRO A 658 -30.78 -9.20 -8.03
CA PRO A 658 -30.97 -10.32 -7.10
C PRO A 658 -30.46 -9.99 -5.70
N ALA A 659 -31.11 -10.54 -4.67
CA ALA A 659 -30.83 -10.22 -3.26
C ALA A 659 -29.40 -10.56 -2.80
N ASP A 660 -28.72 -11.48 -3.49
CA ASP A 660 -27.34 -11.90 -3.22
C ASP A 660 -26.29 -11.10 -4.02
N ARG A 661 -26.72 -10.13 -4.84
CA ARG A 661 -25.84 -9.30 -5.68
C ARG A 661 -26.25 -7.82 -5.57
N PRO A 662 -25.92 -7.16 -4.45
CA PRO A 662 -26.19 -5.73 -4.28
C PRO A 662 -25.29 -4.89 -5.20
N ALA A 663 -25.74 -3.66 -5.49
CA ALA A 663 -24.91 -2.66 -6.17
C ALA A 663 -24.05 -1.93 -5.14
N GLU A 664 -22.73 -2.05 -5.26
CA GLU A 664 -21.76 -1.48 -4.31
C GLU A 664 -20.77 -0.51 -4.97
N LEU A 665 -20.92 -0.25 -6.28
CA LEU A 665 -20.05 0.63 -7.06
C LEU A 665 -20.86 1.78 -7.68
N LEU A 666 -20.44 3.01 -7.40
CA LEU A 666 -20.89 4.19 -8.16
C LEU A 666 -19.91 4.48 -9.30
N LEU A 667 -20.43 4.58 -10.53
CA LEU A 667 -19.72 5.06 -11.70
C LEU A 667 -20.07 6.55 -11.88
N TRP A 668 -19.09 7.43 -11.73
CA TRP A 668 -19.31 8.88 -11.80
C TRP A 668 -19.81 9.28 -13.19
N SER A 669 -20.87 10.09 -13.23
CA SER A 669 -21.43 10.68 -14.45
C SER A 669 -20.79 12.03 -14.77
N GLY A 670 -20.99 12.52 -16.00
CA GLY A 670 -20.62 13.88 -16.37
C GLY A 670 -19.11 14.13 -16.34
N ASN A 671 -18.71 15.25 -15.74
CA ASN A 671 -17.30 15.64 -15.64
C ASN A 671 -16.44 14.72 -14.75
N CYS A 672 -17.04 13.75 -14.04
CA CYS A 672 -16.34 12.80 -13.18
C CYS A 672 -15.43 13.45 -12.12
N ARG A 673 -15.78 14.65 -11.63
CA ARG A 673 -15.04 15.38 -10.59
C ARG A 673 -15.87 15.44 -9.30
N PRO A 674 -15.88 14.37 -8.50
CA PRO A 674 -16.74 14.29 -7.32
C PRO A 674 -16.30 15.29 -6.25
N SER A 675 -17.27 15.81 -5.50
CA SER A 675 -16.94 16.59 -4.30
C SER A 675 -16.45 15.67 -3.16
N PRO A 676 -15.59 16.16 -2.25
CA PRO A 676 -15.21 15.41 -1.04
C PRO A 676 -16.42 15.00 -0.18
N GLU A 677 -17.56 15.69 -0.28
CA GLU A 677 -18.79 15.30 0.41
C GLU A 677 -19.45 14.07 -0.25
N ALA A 678 -19.51 14.01 -1.57
CA ALA A 678 -20.07 12.87 -2.29
C ALA A 678 -19.25 11.59 -2.02
N LEU A 679 -17.91 11.69 -2.05
CA LEU A 679 -17.02 10.58 -1.70
C LEU A 679 -17.22 10.10 -0.26
N ARG A 680 -17.40 11.02 0.70
CA ARG A 680 -17.69 10.68 2.10
C ARG A 680 -18.97 9.89 2.28
N HIS A 681 -20.04 10.22 1.53
CA HIS A 681 -21.29 9.48 1.59
C HIS A 681 -21.10 8.01 1.20
N LEU A 682 -20.32 7.74 0.15
CA LEU A 682 -20.01 6.37 -0.29
C LEU A 682 -19.15 5.63 0.73
N ARG A 683 -18.03 6.23 1.17
CA ARG A 683 -17.13 5.63 2.15
C ARG A 683 -17.85 5.26 3.44
N ALA A 684 -18.75 6.12 3.93
CA ALA A 684 -19.51 5.87 5.16
C ALA A 684 -20.44 4.64 5.08
N GLN A 685 -20.75 4.16 3.87
CA GLN A 685 -21.54 2.94 3.63
C GLN A 685 -20.69 1.75 3.19
N GLY A 686 -19.37 1.93 3.02
CA GLY A 686 -18.49 0.89 2.48
C GLY A 686 -18.63 0.69 0.97
N TYR A 687 -19.21 1.65 0.24
CA TYR A 687 -19.33 1.60 -1.21
C TYR A 687 -18.08 2.13 -1.89
N GLU A 688 -17.82 1.60 -3.08
CA GLU A 688 -16.74 2.03 -3.96
C GLU A 688 -17.21 3.03 -5.00
N ASN A 689 -16.24 3.68 -5.65
CA ASN A 689 -16.48 4.59 -6.75
C ASN A 689 -15.43 4.41 -7.84
N MET A 690 -15.80 4.68 -9.09
CA MET A 690 -14.90 4.69 -10.25
C MET A 690 -15.40 5.69 -11.31
N ASN A 691 -14.55 5.99 -12.29
CA ASN A 691 -14.68 6.92 -13.42
C ASN A 691 -13.96 8.25 -13.16
N GLY A 692 -13.57 8.90 -14.25
CA GLY A 692 -12.56 9.94 -14.29
C GLY A 692 -11.25 9.43 -14.89
N GLY A 693 -10.29 10.33 -15.04
CA GLY A 693 -8.96 10.06 -15.60
C GLY A 693 -8.97 9.86 -17.12
N ASN A 694 -8.34 10.76 -17.88
CA ASN A 694 -8.42 10.77 -19.35
C ASN A 694 -7.33 9.93 -20.04
N THR A 695 -7.28 8.62 -19.76
CA THR A 695 -6.26 7.76 -20.37
C THR A 695 -6.55 7.43 -21.84
N ILE A 696 -5.82 8.08 -22.74
CA ILE A 696 -5.79 7.89 -24.19
C ILE A 696 -4.34 8.04 -24.66
N LEU A 697 -3.73 6.93 -25.09
CA LEU A 697 -2.36 6.91 -25.60
C LEU A 697 -2.36 6.15 -26.91
N CYS A 698 -2.24 6.86 -28.03
CA CYS A 698 -2.30 6.24 -29.35
C CYS A 698 -1.35 6.95 -30.31
N ARG A 699 -1.26 6.47 -31.56
CA ARG A 699 -0.37 7.11 -32.55
C ARG A 699 -0.72 8.57 -32.84
N ARG A 700 -1.98 8.97 -32.63
CA ARG A 700 -2.45 10.37 -32.76
C ARG A 700 -2.04 11.21 -31.54
N PHE A 701 -2.08 10.62 -30.35
CA PHE A 701 -1.76 11.25 -29.06
C PHE A 701 -0.67 10.45 -28.36
N PRO A 702 0.60 10.59 -28.78
CA PRO A 702 1.67 9.66 -28.38
C PRO A 702 2.34 10.03 -27.04
N GLY A 703 1.94 11.13 -26.40
CA GLY A 703 2.56 11.63 -25.18
C GLY A 703 2.04 10.96 -23.92
N LEU A 704 2.93 10.74 -22.95
CA LEU A 704 2.63 10.11 -21.66
C LEU A 704 1.64 10.92 -20.81
N PHE A 705 1.48 12.22 -21.09
CA PHE A 705 0.40 13.06 -20.53
C PHE A 705 -0.99 12.45 -20.76
N GLY A 706 -1.18 11.70 -21.86
CA GLY A 706 -2.40 10.96 -22.14
C GLY A 706 -2.62 9.74 -21.24
N VAL A 707 -1.81 9.51 -20.19
CA VAL A 707 -1.97 8.40 -19.24
C VAL A 707 -2.23 8.96 -17.84
N ALA A 708 -3.51 9.07 -17.48
CA ALA A 708 -3.93 9.58 -16.19
C ALA A 708 -3.46 8.68 -15.03
N PRO A 709 -3.33 9.19 -13.80
CA PRO A 709 -3.10 8.34 -12.62
C PRO A 709 -4.33 7.50 -12.26
N ARG A 710 -4.13 6.45 -11.46
CA ARG A 710 -5.15 5.49 -11.05
C ARG A 710 -6.05 5.99 -9.91
N THR A 711 -5.55 6.93 -9.11
CA THR A 711 -6.30 7.50 -7.99
C THR A 711 -6.24 9.02 -7.98
N ILE A 712 -7.16 9.67 -7.27
CA ILE A 712 -7.07 11.08 -6.90
C ILE A 712 -7.50 11.22 -5.44
N SER A 713 -6.68 11.88 -4.64
CA SER A 713 -7.00 12.23 -3.25
C SER A 713 -7.68 13.60 -3.21
N TRP A 714 -8.95 13.62 -2.81
CA TRP A 714 -9.79 14.80 -2.68
C TRP A 714 -9.99 15.13 -1.20
N ASN A 715 -9.08 15.91 -0.62
CA ASN A 715 -9.16 16.32 0.78
C ASN A 715 -9.32 15.13 1.75
N GLY A 716 -8.49 14.09 1.56
CA GLY A 716 -8.50 12.87 2.37
C GLY A 716 -9.51 11.80 1.92
N GLU A 717 -10.32 12.07 0.89
CA GLU A 717 -11.18 11.07 0.26
C GLU A 717 -10.58 10.54 -1.04
N LEU A 718 -10.87 9.29 -1.39
CA LEU A 718 -10.23 8.62 -2.53
C LEU A 718 -11.22 8.41 -3.68
N GLN A 719 -10.91 9.01 -4.84
CA GLN A 719 -11.51 8.65 -6.11
C GLN A 719 -10.63 7.64 -6.85
N ILE A 720 -11.26 6.62 -7.46
CA ILE A 720 -10.58 5.70 -8.37
C ILE A 720 -10.90 6.10 -9.81
N ASN A 721 -9.87 6.27 -10.64
CA ASN A 721 -10.06 6.58 -12.06
C ASN A 721 -10.30 5.30 -12.87
N ALA A 722 -11.03 5.42 -13.97
CA ALA A 722 -11.07 4.36 -14.97
C ALA A 722 -9.67 4.17 -15.58
N ALA A 723 -9.27 2.92 -15.86
CA ALA A 723 -7.93 2.64 -16.40
C ALA A 723 -7.75 3.14 -17.84
N ASN A 724 -8.83 3.20 -18.62
CA ASN A 724 -8.87 3.64 -20.02
C ASN A 724 -10.19 4.36 -20.28
N GLN A 725 -10.19 5.28 -21.25
CA GLN A 725 -11.37 6.06 -21.61
C GLN A 725 -12.35 5.34 -22.53
N ASN A 726 -13.58 5.84 -22.53
CA ASN A 726 -14.69 5.31 -23.30
C ASN A 726 -14.76 5.87 -24.74
N GLU A 727 -15.70 5.36 -25.51
CA GLU A 727 -15.95 5.73 -26.90
C GLU A 727 -16.22 7.21 -27.15
N PHE A 728 -16.74 7.96 -26.16
CA PHE A 728 -16.99 9.40 -26.30
C PHE A 728 -15.70 10.15 -26.60
N MET A 729 -14.62 9.84 -25.87
CA MET A 729 -13.34 10.51 -26.05
C MET A 729 -12.64 10.11 -27.35
N TYR A 730 -12.73 8.85 -27.76
CA TYR A 730 -12.12 8.37 -29.03
C TYR A 730 -12.85 8.86 -30.28
N THR A 731 -14.01 9.50 -30.13
CA THR A 731 -14.84 9.98 -31.23
C THR A 731 -15.02 11.50 -31.22
N ASP A 732 -14.24 12.21 -30.39
CA ASP A 732 -14.29 13.68 -30.23
C ASP A 732 -15.71 14.17 -29.92
N GLY A 733 -16.33 13.58 -28.90
CA GLY A 733 -17.72 13.90 -28.53
C GLY A 733 -18.70 13.71 -29.69
N TRP A 734 -18.47 12.70 -30.52
CA TRP A 734 -19.23 12.37 -31.73
C TRP A 734 -19.02 13.28 -32.95
N ASN A 735 -18.06 14.21 -32.89
CA ASN A 735 -17.72 15.09 -34.01
C ASN A 735 -16.81 14.42 -35.07
N GLY A 736 -16.14 13.30 -34.72
CA GLY A 736 -15.50 12.38 -35.66
C GLY A 736 -13.99 12.19 -35.50
N PRO A 737 -13.33 11.32 -36.32
CA PRO A 737 -13.90 10.47 -37.36
C PRO A 737 -14.87 9.42 -36.77
N THR A 738 -15.86 8.96 -37.55
CA THR A 738 -17.05 8.15 -37.17
C THR A 738 -16.88 7.14 -36.02
N TRP A 739 -17.97 6.72 -35.38
CA TRP A 739 -18.09 5.75 -34.27
C TRP A 739 -17.15 4.53 -34.26
N GLY A 740 -16.64 4.08 -35.41
CA GLY A 740 -15.54 3.11 -35.50
C GLY A 740 -14.23 3.53 -34.79
N GLY A 741 -14.09 4.82 -34.43
CA GLY A 741 -12.93 5.40 -33.75
C GLY A 741 -12.59 4.74 -32.42
N PHE A 742 -13.58 4.22 -31.68
CA PHE A 742 -13.36 3.55 -30.41
C PHE A 742 -12.41 2.34 -30.52
N ALA A 743 -12.34 1.67 -31.67
CA ALA A 743 -11.41 0.57 -31.89
C ALA A 743 -9.92 0.96 -31.74
N GLN A 744 -9.59 2.26 -31.73
CA GLN A 744 -8.25 2.77 -31.43
C GLN A 744 -7.84 2.58 -29.98
N VAL A 745 -8.78 2.28 -29.06
CA VAL A 745 -8.46 1.92 -27.67
C VAL A 745 -7.50 0.72 -27.59
N ILE A 746 -7.48 -0.15 -28.62
CA ILE A 746 -6.52 -1.24 -28.73
C ILE A 746 -5.08 -0.72 -28.77
N GLU A 747 -4.81 0.40 -29.45
CA GLU A 747 -3.48 1.02 -29.44
C GLU A 747 -3.12 1.48 -28.02
N THR A 748 -4.09 2.05 -27.28
CA THR A 748 -3.90 2.40 -25.86
C THR A 748 -3.59 1.18 -25.02
N PHE A 749 -4.27 0.05 -25.22
CA PHE A 749 -3.96 -1.18 -24.51
C PHE A 749 -2.52 -1.65 -24.80
N GLU A 750 -2.10 -1.65 -26.06
CA GLU A 750 -0.75 -2.06 -26.47
C GLU A 750 0.34 -1.12 -25.91
N MET A 751 0.14 0.20 -26.02
CA MET A 751 1.12 1.22 -25.60
C MET A 751 1.22 1.38 -24.08
N THR A 752 0.20 0.97 -23.33
CA THR A 752 0.23 0.95 -21.86
C THR A 752 0.69 -0.40 -21.28
N GLU A 753 1.09 -1.36 -22.12
CA GLU A 753 1.72 -2.62 -21.69
C GLU A 753 3.24 -2.59 -21.81
N THR A 754 3.76 -2.06 -22.92
CA THR A 754 5.18 -2.12 -23.25
C THR A 754 5.73 -0.71 -23.49
N PRO A 755 6.91 -0.35 -22.93
CA PRO A 755 7.83 -1.18 -22.16
C PRO A 755 7.49 -1.32 -20.67
N ARG A 756 6.40 -0.70 -20.22
CA ARG A 756 5.94 -0.75 -18.83
C ARG A 756 4.44 -0.99 -18.83
N ARG A 757 3.98 -1.95 -18.03
CA ARG A 757 2.56 -2.13 -17.74
C ARG A 757 2.09 -0.98 -16.85
N LEU A 758 1.49 0.04 -17.45
CA LEU A 758 1.00 1.25 -16.78
C LEU A 758 -0.47 1.13 -16.40
N LYS A 759 -1.25 0.33 -17.14
CA LYS A 759 -2.70 0.21 -16.98
C LYS A 759 -3.19 -1.23 -17.16
N PRO A 760 -4.28 -1.64 -16.49
CA PRO A 760 -5.10 -2.78 -16.92
C PRO A 760 -5.62 -2.62 -18.36
N VAL A 761 -6.22 -3.67 -18.91
CA VAL A 761 -7.14 -3.55 -20.05
C VAL A 761 -8.52 -3.20 -19.51
N ASN A 762 -9.05 -2.03 -19.84
CA ASN A 762 -10.41 -1.65 -19.49
C ASN A 762 -11.25 -1.35 -20.74
N VAL A 763 -12.27 -2.15 -20.99
CA VAL A 763 -13.27 -1.87 -22.04
C VAL A 763 -14.43 -1.12 -21.40
N TYR A 764 -14.31 0.20 -21.40
CA TYR A 764 -15.29 1.15 -20.85
C TYR A 764 -16.17 1.69 -21.97
N TYR A 765 -17.50 1.53 -21.86
CA TYR A 765 -18.43 2.11 -22.82
C TYR A 765 -19.83 2.41 -22.27
N HIS A 766 -20.76 2.88 -23.09
CA HIS A 766 -22.15 3.16 -22.71
C HIS A 766 -23.15 2.34 -23.54
N PHE A 767 -24.43 2.32 -23.14
CA PHE A 767 -25.46 1.58 -23.89
C PHE A 767 -25.61 2.08 -25.34
N TYR A 768 -25.47 3.38 -25.57
CA TYR A 768 -25.55 3.96 -26.93
C TYR A 768 -24.45 3.44 -27.88
N SER A 769 -23.43 2.71 -27.42
CA SER A 769 -22.53 1.95 -28.31
C SER A 769 -23.28 0.93 -29.18
N ALA A 770 -24.49 0.53 -28.80
CA ALA A 770 -25.39 -0.28 -29.63
C ALA A 770 -26.37 0.55 -30.47
N GLU A 771 -26.31 1.88 -30.44
CA GLU A 771 -27.21 2.75 -31.22
C GLU A 771 -26.93 2.60 -32.72
N ARG A 772 -25.66 2.43 -33.10
CA ARG A 772 -25.23 2.42 -34.50
C ARG A 772 -24.38 1.20 -34.87
N LEU A 773 -24.47 0.82 -36.15
CA LEU A 773 -23.75 -0.35 -36.70
C LEU A 773 -22.23 -0.22 -36.63
N ASP A 774 -21.69 0.97 -36.90
CA ASP A 774 -20.26 1.26 -36.85
C ASP A 774 -19.71 1.23 -35.42
N ALA A 775 -20.44 1.81 -34.46
CA ALA A 775 -20.13 1.75 -33.03
C ALA A 775 -20.09 0.30 -32.52
N PHE A 776 -21.15 -0.46 -32.81
CA PHE A 776 -21.27 -1.84 -32.37
C PHE A 776 -20.22 -2.75 -33.03
N ALA A 777 -19.82 -2.47 -34.28
CA ALA A 777 -18.73 -3.18 -34.94
C ALA A 777 -17.37 -2.92 -34.27
N ALA A 778 -17.09 -1.68 -33.83
CA ALA A 778 -15.89 -1.38 -33.07
C ALA A 778 -15.88 -2.10 -31.72
N LEU A 779 -17.01 -2.11 -31.01
CA LEU A 779 -17.14 -2.83 -29.75
C LEU A 779 -16.84 -4.34 -29.91
N ASN A 780 -17.41 -4.98 -30.94
CA ASN A 780 -17.11 -6.38 -31.24
C ASN A 780 -15.63 -6.62 -31.53
N LYS A 781 -15.00 -5.73 -32.33
CA LYS A 781 -13.56 -5.81 -32.63
C LYS A 781 -12.71 -5.74 -31.35
N ILE A 782 -13.06 -4.88 -30.41
CA ILE A 782 -12.35 -4.73 -29.14
C ILE A 782 -12.49 -6.01 -28.30
N TYR A 783 -13.70 -6.55 -28.17
CA TYR A 783 -13.90 -7.80 -27.45
C TYR A 783 -13.21 -8.99 -28.11
N ASP A 784 -13.18 -9.05 -29.45
CA ASP A 784 -12.45 -10.08 -30.19
C ASP A 784 -10.94 -9.98 -29.96
N TRP A 785 -10.39 -8.77 -29.88
CA TRP A 785 -9.00 -8.57 -29.47
C TRP A 785 -8.77 -9.11 -28.06
N CYS A 786 -9.64 -8.78 -27.09
CA CYS A 786 -9.55 -9.26 -25.71
C CYS A 786 -9.61 -10.80 -25.62
N ARG A 787 -10.43 -11.46 -26.46
CA ARG A 787 -10.54 -12.93 -26.51
C ARG A 787 -9.24 -13.60 -26.96
N GLY A 788 -8.41 -12.87 -27.70
CA GLY A 788 -7.11 -13.34 -28.17
C GLY A 788 -5.95 -13.07 -27.21
N GLN A 789 -6.19 -12.47 -26.04
CA GLN A 789 -5.15 -12.15 -25.05
C GLN A 789 -5.21 -13.08 -23.82
N GLU A 790 -4.06 -13.26 -23.16
CA GLU A 790 -3.97 -13.90 -21.84
C GLU A 790 -4.21 -12.86 -20.75
N LEU A 791 -5.47 -12.67 -20.35
CA LEU A 791 -5.90 -11.65 -19.39
C LEU A 791 -6.56 -12.25 -18.14
N HIS A 792 -6.32 -11.62 -16.99
CA HIS A 792 -7.01 -11.93 -15.74
C HIS A 792 -8.25 -11.07 -15.57
N ALA A 793 -9.43 -11.61 -15.88
CA ALA A 793 -10.67 -10.86 -15.79
C ALA A 793 -11.19 -10.73 -14.36
N VAL A 794 -11.53 -9.50 -13.97
CA VAL A 794 -12.16 -9.10 -12.70
C VAL A 794 -13.36 -8.20 -12.97
N THR A 795 -14.20 -7.95 -11.96
CA THR A 795 -15.26 -6.93 -12.06
C THR A 795 -14.68 -5.51 -11.91
N GLY A 796 -15.45 -4.49 -12.28
CA GLY A 796 -15.11 -3.09 -12.00
C GLY A 796 -15.02 -2.79 -10.50
N LEU A 797 -15.88 -3.40 -9.67
CA LEU A 797 -15.80 -3.28 -8.21
C LEU A 797 -14.53 -3.93 -7.65
N ASP A 798 -14.15 -5.11 -8.13
CA ASP A 798 -12.89 -5.76 -7.75
C ASP A 798 -11.70 -4.87 -8.08
N PHE A 799 -11.69 -4.24 -9.27
CA PHE A 799 -10.66 -3.28 -9.66
C PHE A 799 -10.63 -2.05 -8.74
N ALA A 800 -11.79 -1.48 -8.40
CA ALA A 800 -11.86 -0.34 -7.48
C ALA A 800 -11.32 -0.72 -6.08
N ARG A 801 -11.75 -1.87 -5.54
CA ARG A 801 -11.33 -2.41 -4.25
C ARG A 801 -9.82 -2.70 -4.20
N LEU A 802 -9.28 -3.40 -5.19
CA LEU A 802 -7.85 -3.72 -5.23
C LEU A 802 -7.00 -2.45 -5.40
N THR A 803 -7.51 -1.42 -6.09
CA THR A 803 -6.80 -0.14 -6.27
C THR A 803 -6.79 0.67 -4.98
N ARG A 804 -7.91 0.70 -4.23
CA ARG A 804 -7.94 1.26 -2.88
C ARG A 804 -6.97 0.53 -1.95
N ASP A 805 -6.97 -0.79 -1.98
CA ASP A 805 -6.08 -1.61 -1.14
C ASP A 805 -4.60 -1.39 -1.49
N SER A 806 -4.26 -1.21 -2.78
CA SER A 806 -2.92 -0.77 -3.24
C SER A 806 -2.47 0.53 -2.57
N TRP A 807 -3.36 1.52 -2.54
CA TRP A 807 -3.10 2.84 -1.95
C TRP A 807 -2.95 2.79 -0.43
N GLN A 808 -3.67 1.88 0.26
CA GLN A 808 -3.58 1.73 1.72
C GLN A 808 -2.46 0.79 2.20
N THR A 809 -1.98 -0.10 1.32
CA THR A 809 -0.98 -1.12 1.65
C THR A 809 0.23 -0.50 2.35
N LYS A 810 0.63 -1.07 3.48
CA LYS A 810 1.85 -0.70 4.20
C LYS A 810 2.94 -1.74 3.99
N ILE A 811 4.19 -1.30 3.94
CA ILE A 811 5.35 -2.19 3.75
C ILE A 811 6.38 -1.87 4.81
N VAL A 812 6.87 -2.91 5.49
CA VAL A 812 7.94 -2.81 6.49
C VAL A 812 9.13 -3.64 6.00
N ARG A 813 10.29 -3.00 5.88
CA ARG A 813 11.55 -3.68 5.59
C ARG A 813 12.13 -4.25 6.88
N THR A 814 12.19 -5.58 6.94
CA THR A 814 12.68 -6.36 8.10
C THR A 814 14.05 -7.00 7.86
N GLY A 815 14.57 -6.91 6.64
CA GLY A 815 15.91 -7.37 6.25
C GLY A 815 16.31 -6.80 4.89
N GLU A 816 17.51 -7.16 4.43
CA GLU A 816 18.04 -6.65 3.15
C GLU A 816 17.12 -7.02 1.96
N ARG A 817 16.66 -8.27 1.90
CA ARG A 817 15.77 -8.81 0.86
C ARG A 817 14.49 -9.40 1.45
N ARG A 818 14.05 -8.86 2.60
CA ARG A 818 12.89 -9.34 3.35
C ARG A 818 11.95 -8.21 3.74
N TRP A 819 10.69 -8.30 3.32
CA TRP A 819 9.64 -7.33 3.57
C TRP A 819 8.40 -7.99 4.16
N VAL A 820 7.67 -7.23 4.96
CA VAL A 820 6.32 -7.56 5.38
C VAL A 820 5.36 -6.55 4.80
N ALA A 821 4.37 -7.00 4.04
CA ALA A 821 3.28 -6.18 3.54
C ALA A 821 2.03 -6.40 4.41
N VAL A 822 1.33 -5.31 4.71
CA VAL A 822 0.06 -5.31 5.45
C VAL A 822 -1.01 -4.58 4.65
N ASN A 823 -2.10 -5.25 4.33
CA ASN A 823 -3.23 -4.74 3.54
C ASN A 823 -4.52 -5.53 3.83
N ASP A 824 -5.62 -5.26 3.11
CA ASP A 824 -6.91 -5.94 3.31
C ASP A 824 -7.01 -7.30 2.60
N GLY A 825 -5.96 -7.71 1.87
CA GLY A 825 -5.88 -8.98 1.13
C GLY A 825 -6.54 -8.96 -0.27
N LEU A 826 -6.97 -7.78 -0.73
CA LEU A 826 -7.62 -7.57 -2.03
C LEU A 826 -6.57 -7.33 -3.12
N LEU A 827 -5.58 -6.46 -2.85
CA LEU A 827 -4.34 -6.39 -3.60
C LEU A 827 -3.52 -7.64 -3.30
N ARG A 828 -3.21 -8.42 -4.34
CA ARG A 828 -2.44 -9.66 -4.20
C ARG A 828 -1.16 -9.74 -5.00
N THR A 829 -0.78 -8.68 -5.72
CA THR A 829 0.41 -8.66 -6.56
C THR A 829 1.36 -7.56 -6.15
N PHE A 830 2.64 -7.91 -6.06
CA PHE A 830 3.73 -6.98 -5.83
C PHE A 830 4.77 -7.08 -6.94
N ARG A 831 5.19 -5.94 -7.48
CA ARG A 831 6.17 -5.83 -8.55
C ARG A 831 7.55 -5.49 -8.00
N LEU A 832 8.55 -6.22 -8.48
CA LEU A 832 9.98 -6.04 -8.19
C LEU A 832 10.77 -6.12 -9.49
N PRO A 833 12.01 -5.63 -9.55
CA PRO A 833 12.92 -6.00 -10.62
C PRO A 833 13.26 -7.49 -10.58
N ALA A 834 13.32 -8.11 -11.75
CA ALA A 834 13.73 -9.51 -11.89
C ALA A 834 15.18 -9.75 -11.43
N ASN A 835 16.05 -8.74 -11.50
CA ASN A 835 17.45 -8.87 -11.07
C ASN A 835 17.63 -8.91 -9.53
N LEU A 836 16.58 -8.66 -8.74
CA LEU A 836 16.60 -8.83 -7.29
C LEU A 836 16.39 -10.28 -6.83
N GLY A 837 16.35 -11.24 -7.75
CA GLY A 837 16.13 -12.67 -7.48
C GLY A 837 14.65 -13.04 -7.33
N THR A 838 14.38 -14.30 -7.04
CA THR A 838 13.03 -14.88 -6.97
C THR A 838 12.57 -15.10 -5.53
N PRO A 839 11.26 -15.20 -5.26
CA PRO A 839 10.76 -15.52 -3.92
C PRO A 839 11.29 -16.87 -3.41
N ASP A 840 11.82 -16.87 -2.19
CA ASP A 840 12.02 -18.08 -1.41
C ASP A 840 10.68 -18.48 -0.79
N LEU A 841 10.01 -19.44 -1.41
CA LEU A 841 8.68 -19.90 -0.99
C LEU A 841 8.68 -20.64 0.36
N PHE A 842 9.83 -21.10 0.87
CA PHE A 842 9.93 -21.66 2.23
C PHE A 842 10.09 -20.56 3.27
N ALA A 843 10.88 -19.53 2.97
CA ALA A 843 11.13 -18.42 3.89
C ALA A 843 10.03 -17.34 3.88
N SER A 844 9.21 -17.32 2.83
CA SER A 844 8.06 -16.43 2.65
C SER A 844 6.78 -17.01 3.27
N LYS A 845 5.88 -16.13 3.71
CA LYS A 845 4.54 -16.50 4.23
C LYS A 845 3.46 -15.77 3.44
N GLY A 846 2.53 -16.52 2.88
CA GLY A 846 1.41 -15.98 2.09
C GLY A 846 1.73 -15.70 0.62
N VAL A 847 2.93 -16.05 0.15
CA VAL A 847 3.30 -15.99 -1.27
C VAL A 847 2.84 -17.28 -1.97
N THR A 848 2.10 -17.18 -3.06
CA THR A 848 1.55 -18.32 -3.82
C THR A 848 2.35 -18.65 -5.08
N GLY A 849 3.16 -17.69 -5.55
CA GLY A 849 4.04 -17.87 -6.69
C GLY A 849 4.48 -16.54 -7.28
N TYR A 850 5.00 -16.59 -8.50
CA TYR A 850 5.49 -15.40 -9.20
C TYR A 850 5.52 -15.62 -10.71
N HIS A 851 5.51 -14.52 -11.45
CA HIS A 851 5.71 -14.50 -12.89
C HIS A 851 6.78 -13.47 -13.23
N GLN A 852 7.74 -13.84 -14.07
CA GLN A 852 8.71 -12.90 -14.61
C GLN A 852 8.31 -12.51 -16.03
N ASP A 853 8.19 -11.21 -16.28
CA ASP A 853 7.95 -10.63 -17.60
C ASP A 853 8.93 -9.48 -17.85
N GLY A 854 9.84 -9.69 -18.81
CA GLY A 854 10.97 -8.81 -19.04
C GLY A 854 11.83 -8.60 -17.78
N ASP A 855 12.01 -7.33 -17.42
CA ASP A 855 12.78 -6.90 -16.26
C ASP A 855 11.94 -6.84 -14.97
N ASN A 856 10.66 -7.21 -15.02
CA ASN A 856 9.77 -7.21 -13.87
C ASN A 856 9.50 -8.63 -13.36
N LEU A 857 9.38 -8.74 -12.05
CA LEU A 857 8.95 -9.90 -11.30
C LEU A 857 7.65 -9.53 -10.57
N TYR A 858 6.57 -10.24 -10.90
CA TYR A 858 5.27 -10.10 -10.26
C TYR A 858 5.11 -11.22 -9.26
N VAL A 859 5.08 -10.90 -7.97
CA VAL A 859 4.91 -11.85 -6.87
C VAL A 859 3.46 -11.88 -6.42
N HIS A 860 2.87 -13.08 -6.38
CA HIS A 860 1.46 -13.31 -6.07
C HIS A 860 1.28 -13.76 -4.63
N THR A 861 0.15 -13.40 -4.03
CA THR A 861 -0.15 -13.71 -2.63
C THR A 861 -1.51 -14.38 -2.46
N ASP A 862 -1.72 -15.03 -1.33
CA ASP A 862 -2.94 -15.79 -1.04
C ASP A 862 -4.12 -14.93 -0.52
N GLY A 863 -3.93 -13.63 -0.40
CA GLY A 863 -4.94 -12.69 0.09
C GLY A 863 -5.07 -12.63 1.61
N ARG A 864 -4.10 -13.15 2.37
CA ARG A 864 -4.02 -12.85 3.81
C ARG A 864 -3.62 -11.39 4.04
N PRO A 865 -4.09 -10.74 5.11
CA PRO A 865 -3.74 -9.35 5.40
C PRO A 865 -2.26 -9.07 5.65
N ARG A 866 -1.50 -10.05 6.16
CA ARG A 866 -0.06 -9.93 6.44
C ARG A 866 0.74 -10.94 5.63
N VAL A 867 1.53 -10.46 4.67
CA VAL A 867 2.40 -11.27 3.81
C VAL A 867 3.86 -10.99 4.13
N THR A 868 4.66 -12.04 4.29
CA THR A 868 6.12 -11.94 4.38
C THR A 868 6.74 -12.40 3.07
N LEU A 869 7.53 -11.54 2.43
CA LEU A 869 8.27 -11.84 1.22
C LEU A 869 9.77 -11.85 1.53
N GLU A 870 10.45 -12.94 1.20
CA GLU A 870 11.91 -13.04 1.20
C GLU A 870 12.39 -13.49 -0.18
N LEU A 871 13.40 -12.81 -0.73
CA LEU A 871 13.98 -13.13 -2.03
C LEU A 871 15.29 -13.91 -1.87
N SER A 872 15.56 -14.78 -2.83
CA SER A 872 16.77 -15.58 -2.97
C SER A 872 17.34 -15.46 -4.38
N ASP A 873 18.66 -15.64 -4.52
CA ASP A 873 19.32 -15.74 -5.82
C ASP A 873 19.09 -17.09 -6.50
N SER A 874 18.61 -18.09 -5.75
CA SER A 874 18.29 -19.41 -6.27
C SER A 874 16.78 -19.59 -6.40
N PRO A 875 16.28 -20.02 -7.57
CA PRO A 875 14.87 -20.35 -7.74
C PRO A 875 14.40 -21.37 -6.71
N SER A 876 13.19 -21.18 -6.18
CA SER A 876 12.57 -22.18 -5.32
C SER A 876 12.34 -23.48 -6.11
N VAL A 877 12.60 -24.61 -5.47
CA VAL A 877 12.28 -25.95 -6.02
C VAL A 877 10.84 -26.39 -5.74
N LEU A 878 10.03 -25.51 -5.16
CA LEU A 878 8.60 -25.77 -4.93
C LEU A 878 7.79 -25.45 -6.19
N PRO A 879 6.77 -26.28 -6.51
CA PRO A 879 5.77 -25.90 -7.49
C PRO A 879 5.08 -24.61 -7.04
N HIS A 880 4.73 -23.74 -7.98
CA HIS A 880 4.11 -22.45 -7.67
C HIS A 880 3.21 -21.96 -8.80
N LEU A 881 2.27 -21.09 -8.45
CA LEU A 881 1.43 -20.44 -9.43
C LEU A 881 2.28 -19.46 -10.25
N GLU A 882 2.41 -19.71 -11.55
CA GLU A 882 3.08 -18.77 -12.45
C GLU A 882 2.05 -17.78 -13.00
N THR A 883 1.05 -18.29 -13.72
CA THR A 883 -0.04 -17.47 -14.27
C THR A 883 -1.41 -18.13 -14.11
N SER A 884 -2.46 -17.31 -14.04
CA SER A 884 -3.85 -17.78 -14.15
C SER A 884 -4.74 -16.70 -14.76
N THR A 885 -5.63 -17.11 -15.68
CA THR A 885 -6.66 -16.21 -16.22
C THR A 885 -7.79 -15.94 -15.24
N ALA A 886 -7.96 -16.73 -14.18
CA ALA A 886 -9.02 -16.53 -13.17
C ALA A 886 -8.50 -16.71 -11.75
N GLU A 887 -9.27 -16.30 -10.75
CA GLU A 887 -8.84 -16.40 -9.35
C GLU A 887 -8.66 -17.86 -8.92
N VAL A 888 -7.46 -18.14 -8.40
CA VAL A 888 -7.07 -19.44 -7.87
C VAL A 888 -6.70 -19.31 -6.39
N ARG A 889 -7.17 -20.26 -5.58
CA ARG A 889 -6.73 -20.42 -4.19
C ARG A 889 -5.79 -21.60 -4.09
N ILE A 890 -4.59 -21.39 -3.55
CA ILE A 890 -3.66 -22.47 -3.23
C ILE A 890 -4.04 -23.03 -1.86
N GLU A 891 -4.38 -24.32 -1.81
CA GLU A 891 -4.79 -25.00 -0.58
C GLU A 891 -3.60 -25.71 0.08
N ARG A 892 -2.63 -26.18 -0.72
CA ARG A 892 -1.41 -26.82 -0.23
C ARG A 892 -0.25 -26.69 -1.20
N LEU A 893 0.95 -26.47 -0.66
CA LEU A 893 2.23 -26.53 -1.37
C LEU A 893 3.15 -27.56 -0.70
N ALA A 894 3.77 -28.41 -1.51
CA ALA A 894 4.79 -29.39 -1.11
C ALA A 894 5.80 -29.57 -2.25
N THR A 895 6.97 -30.13 -1.97
CA THR A 895 8.03 -30.31 -2.97
C THR A 895 7.63 -31.21 -4.15
N ASP A 896 6.65 -32.09 -3.96
CA ASP A 896 6.19 -33.07 -4.94
C ASP A 896 4.69 -32.91 -5.26
N ALA A 897 4.00 -31.94 -4.66
CA ALA A 897 2.56 -31.78 -4.83
C ALA A 897 2.07 -30.35 -4.64
N MET A 898 0.98 -30.01 -5.34
CA MET A 898 0.28 -28.75 -5.20
C MET A 898 -1.23 -29.00 -5.28
N ASP A 899 -1.96 -28.54 -4.28
CA ASP A 899 -3.43 -28.57 -4.27
C ASP A 899 -3.94 -27.13 -4.45
N LEU A 900 -4.83 -26.93 -5.42
CA LEU A 900 -5.38 -25.63 -5.74
C LEU A 900 -6.85 -25.70 -6.13
N ARG A 901 -7.56 -24.59 -5.99
CA ARG A 901 -8.98 -24.46 -6.32
C ARG A 901 -9.23 -23.25 -7.19
N VAL A 902 -9.86 -23.48 -8.34
CA VAL A 902 -10.36 -22.44 -9.23
C VAL A 902 -11.71 -21.97 -8.69
N LEU A 903 -11.91 -20.66 -8.55
CA LEU A 903 -13.07 -20.15 -7.81
C LEU A 903 -14.28 -19.89 -8.71
N SER A 904 -14.17 -19.01 -9.69
CA SER A 904 -15.33 -18.38 -10.33
C SER A 904 -15.64 -18.88 -11.73
N ARG A 905 -14.62 -19.07 -12.59
CA ARG A 905 -14.78 -19.31 -14.04
C ARG A 905 -13.73 -20.28 -14.57
N PRO A 906 -13.91 -20.84 -15.79
CA PRO A 906 -12.87 -21.64 -16.41
C PRO A 906 -11.56 -20.86 -16.49
N ALA A 907 -10.45 -21.55 -16.28
CA ALA A 907 -9.15 -20.92 -16.18
C ALA A 907 -8.08 -21.69 -16.95
N ALA A 908 -7.29 -20.95 -17.71
CA ALA A 908 -5.97 -21.38 -18.16
C ALA A 908 -4.98 -21.05 -17.05
N ILE A 909 -4.25 -22.07 -16.59
CA ILE A 909 -3.32 -21.97 -15.45
C ILE A 909 -1.95 -22.48 -15.90
N VAL A 910 -0.89 -21.77 -15.52
CA VAL A 910 0.49 -22.23 -15.63
C VAL A 910 1.08 -22.40 -14.24
N VAL A 911 1.58 -23.60 -13.96
CA VAL A 911 2.31 -23.93 -12.74
C VAL A 911 3.78 -24.12 -13.06
N GLY A 912 4.63 -23.32 -12.44
CA GLY A 912 6.08 -23.40 -12.56
C GLY A 912 6.72 -24.19 -11.41
N GLY A 913 8.04 -24.39 -11.49
CA GLY A 913 8.83 -24.95 -10.37
C GLY A 913 8.95 -26.47 -10.32
N PHE A 914 8.35 -27.21 -11.27
CA PHE A 914 8.62 -28.64 -11.40
C PHE A 914 9.99 -28.89 -12.06
N ALA A 915 10.50 -30.12 -11.95
CA ALA A 915 11.63 -30.53 -12.77
C ALA A 915 11.23 -30.58 -14.26
N PRO A 916 12.14 -30.24 -15.20
CA PRO A 916 11.89 -30.38 -16.63
C PRO A 916 11.51 -31.80 -17.03
N GLU A 917 10.67 -31.93 -18.07
CA GLU A 917 10.28 -33.22 -18.69
C GLU A 917 9.80 -34.27 -17.66
N SER A 918 9.09 -33.79 -16.63
CA SER A 918 8.61 -34.61 -15.53
C SER A 918 7.13 -34.92 -15.69
N ARG A 919 6.76 -36.15 -15.33
CA ARG A 919 5.37 -36.61 -15.40
C ARG A 919 4.62 -36.17 -14.16
N ILE A 920 3.55 -35.40 -14.34
CA ILE A 920 2.69 -34.90 -13.27
C ILE A 920 1.32 -35.58 -13.38
N GLU A 921 0.90 -36.26 -12.32
CA GLU A 921 -0.47 -36.74 -12.16
C GLU A 921 -1.36 -35.56 -11.76
N VAL A 922 -2.32 -35.24 -12.61
CA VAL A 922 -3.31 -34.17 -12.41
C VAL A 922 -4.65 -34.81 -12.11
N THR A 923 -5.18 -34.57 -10.92
CA THR A 923 -6.49 -35.08 -10.51
C THR A 923 -7.51 -33.95 -10.44
N MET A 924 -8.62 -34.12 -11.17
CA MET A 924 -9.74 -33.19 -11.26
C MET A 924 -11.06 -33.97 -11.23
N ARG A 925 -11.99 -33.63 -10.32
CA ARG A 925 -13.34 -34.25 -10.25
C ARG A 925 -13.32 -35.80 -10.28
N ASP A 926 -12.43 -36.40 -9.49
CA ASP A 926 -12.21 -37.86 -9.41
C ASP A 926 -11.67 -38.53 -10.69
N GLN A 927 -11.20 -37.75 -11.67
CA GLN A 927 -10.48 -38.21 -12.85
C GLN A 927 -9.02 -37.81 -12.74
N SER A 928 -8.11 -38.73 -13.06
CA SER A 928 -6.68 -38.47 -13.06
C SER A 928 -6.12 -38.67 -14.47
N GLU A 929 -5.33 -37.72 -14.92
CA GLU A 929 -4.53 -37.84 -16.13
C GLU A 929 -3.05 -37.56 -15.81
N THR A 930 -2.16 -38.00 -16.68
CA THR A 930 -0.73 -37.71 -16.55
C THR A 930 -0.31 -36.77 -17.66
N LEU A 931 0.16 -35.60 -17.28
CA LEU A 931 0.73 -34.60 -18.17
C LEU A 931 2.25 -34.52 -17.97
N GLU A 932 2.94 -33.92 -18.93
CA GLU A 932 4.40 -33.74 -18.88
C GLU A 932 4.73 -32.25 -18.83
N THR A 933 5.68 -31.87 -17.98
CA THR A 933 6.17 -30.50 -17.91
C THR A 933 7.07 -30.18 -19.11
N ASP A 934 7.10 -28.91 -19.50
CA ASP A 934 7.99 -28.45 -20.58
C ASP A 934 9.48 -28.46 -20.17
N ALA A 935 10.35 -28.02 -21.08
CA ALA A 935 11.79 -27.95 -20.86
C ALA A 935 12.20 -26.98 -19.73
N ASN A 936 11.30 -26.10 -19.30
CA ASN A 936 11.50 -25.16 -18.20
C ASN A 936 10.80 -25.63 -16.91
N GLY A 937 10.20 -26.82 -16.90
CA GLY A 937 9.48 -27.34 -15.74
C GLY A 937 8.10 -26.71 -15.54
N ARG A 938 7.48 -26.19 -16.60
CA ARG A 938 6.14 -25.57 -16.55
C ARG A 938 5.07 -26.56 -16.95
N LEU A 939 3.93 -26.51 -16.26
CA LEU A 939 2.73 -27.30 -16.56
C LEU A 939 1.57 -26.36 -16.91
N GLN A 940 1.03 -26.49 -18.11
CA GLN A 940 -0.14 -25.74 -18.57
C GLN A 940 -1.42 -26.58 -18.42
N LEU A 941 -2.47 -25.96 -17.88
CA LEU A 941 -3.74 -26.62 -17.56
C LEU A 941 -4.92 -25.78 -18.03
N GLU A 942 -5.94 -26.44 -18.56
CA GLU A 942 -7.25 -25.85 -18.85
C GLU A 942 -8.28 -26.44 -17.90
N THR A 943 -8.99 -25.59 -17.18
CA THR A 943 -9.82 -26.01 -16.06
C THR A 943 -11.25 -25.51 -16.17
N PRO A 944 -12.26 -26.31 -15.78
CA PRO A 944 -13.62 -25.81 -15.57
C PRO A 944 -13.70 -24.82 -14.39
N ALA A 945 -14.79 -24.06 -14.32
CA ALA A 945 -15.11 -23.25 -13.13
C ALA A 945 -15.29 -24.10 -11.86
N ALA A 946 -15.01 -23.47 -10.70
CA ALA A 946 -15.30 -23.99 -9.37
C ALA A 946 -14.78 -25.42 -9.13
N VAL A 947 -13.54 -25.72 -9.54
CA VAL A 947 -12.94 -27.06 -9.48
C VAL A 947 -11.70 -27.07 -8.59
N SER A 948 -11.53 -28.14 -7.81
CA SER A 948 -10.29 -28.45 -7.09
C SER A 948 -9.40 -29.34 -7.94
N LEU A 949 -8.11 -29.04 -7.93
CA LEU A 949 -7.04 -29.76 -8.62
C LEU A 949 -5.99 -30.21 -7.61
N THR A 950 -5.52 -31.44 -7.80
CA THR A 950 -4.34 -31.97 -7.11
C THR A 950 -3.30 -32.35 -8.16
N LEU A 951 -2.13 -31.72 -8.08
CA LEU A 951 -0.97 -31.98 -8.93
C LEU A 951 0.05 -32.76 -8.12
N ARG A 952 0.54 -33.89 -8.63
CA ARG A 952 1.55 -34.73 -7.95
C ARG A 952 2.61 -35.22 -8.91
N LEU A 953 3.86 -35.23 -8.48
CA LEU A 953 4.93 -35.85 -9.23
C LEU A 953 4.67 -37.36 -9.35
N ALA A 954 4.53 -37.87 -10.57
CA ALA A 954 4.29 -39.28 -10.80
C ALA A 954 5.60 -40.08 -10.58
N PRO A 955 5.53 -41.27 -9.95
CA PRO A 955 6.69 -42.14 -9.85
C PRO A 955 7.17 -42.56 -11.25
N ARG A 956 8.49 -42.53 -11.45
CA ARG A 956 9.15 -42.86 -12.71
C ARG A 956 8.93 -44.31 -13.15
#